data_AF-A0A0G4LZI8-F1
#
_entry.id   AF-A0A0G4LZI8-F1
#
_cell.length_a   1.000
_cell.length_b   1.000
_cell.length_c   1.000
_cell.angle_alpha   90.00
_cell.angle_beta   90.00
_cell.angle_gamma   90.00
#
_symmetry.space_group_name_H-M   'P 1'
#
loop_
_entity.id
_entity.type
_entity.pdbx_description
1 polymer ?
#
loop_
_entity_poly.entity_id
_entity_poly.type
_entity_poly.pdbx_seq_one_letter_code
_entity_poly.pdbx_strand_id
1 'polypeptide(L)'
;MGETDATRNGHNYDSAEPAAEQDDPSNGIGGFNEKPPIITATSTAITSTTSATYLKDSHTVEQQQKEHQIVERLQQEKGPEHQHDAIRPVHCITINSLRNTWQTDLENGLSKSEAAARLERDGPNALEGAKGLSALLTGESLPTSKHPEAIFHDADLPLGDRLNMVYSATTITRGRARGLVAAIGADTEVGKIAAMLRTTRKKVEGASLPARAWYRFKDGAKSILGLVGTPLQVKLSKFALLLFGLAILLAIIVFSASKFEISSQVLIYGICVGVAVIPESLIAVLTITMAVGTKAMAKGNVIVRKLASLEAVGGVTNICSDKTGTLTQGRMITRKIWLSEETTAVIEDCTDPYDPASGKIKWPGLTSSASSSASTPTVGNSDDTIQASTMGAFLKAISLCNNSVVTDGKATGTDTESMTTVQTEVAPNWSAIGEPTEIALHVFAMRFGKGKADVVQGDNSRLVSEFPFDSSVKMMSVVYEASKVRNIYTKGAVEVMMARLNETEEVKARIAAKADELASEGLRVLCVGSRSLSDDEDASKREETEKGLRFLGLAGLYDPPRVETLGAVKKCKTAGISVHMATGDHIKTATAIAYEVGILQGGEGDWAVMPASRFDSMSEQEIDSLESLPLVLARCSPLTKVRMLEAMHRRKAFCIMTGDGVNDSPALKKADVGIAMGKRGSDVAKEAADMVLTDDNFSSIVTAIQQGRRLFDNIQKFLLHL
;
A
#
# COMPACT_ATOMS: atom_id res chain seq x y z
N MET A 1 19.34 60.80 4.06
CA MET A 1 19.34 61.50 2.76
C MET A 1 18.62 60.62 1.76
N GLY A 2 17.41 60.93 1.29
CA GLY A 2 16.51 62.03 1.63
C GLY A 2 15.06 61.67 1.27
N GLU A 3 14.10 62.42 1.79
CA GLU A 3 12.66 62.23 1.55
C GLU A 3 12.23 62.75 0.16
N THR A 4 11.06 62.33 -0.36
CA THR A 4 9.85 63.19 -0.51
C THR A 4 8.71 62.51 -1.28
N ASP A 5 7.48 62.76 -0.80
CA ASP A 5 6.13 62.87 -1.41
C ASP A 5 5.76 62.20 -2.77
N ALA A 6 4.60 61.58 -3.00
CA ALA A 6 3.21 61.67 -2.49
C ALA A 6 2.21 62.51 -3.32
N THR A 7 1.19 61.83 -3.90
CA THR A 7 -0.13 62.33 -4.38
C THR A 7 -1.06 61.10 -4.56
N ARG A 8 -2.11 60.88 -3.74
CA ARG A 8 -3.55 61.25 -3.93
C ARG A 8 -4.11 60.97 -5.34
N ASN A 9 -5.24 60.26 -5.59
CA ASN A 9 -6.40 59.71 -4.82
C ASN A 9 -6.91 58.40 -5.54
N GLY A 10 -7.88 57.59 -5.09
CA GLY A 10 -8.74 57.54 -3.89
C GLY A 10 -10.04 56.68 -4.09
N HIS A 11 -10.91 56.64 -3.08
CA HIS A 11 -12.27 56.02 -2.99
C HIS A 11 -12.50 54.50 -2.89
N ASN A 12 -13.10 54.14 -1.74
CA ASN A 12 -14.14 53.13 -1.43
C ASN A 12 -14.09 51.72 -2.05
N TYR A 13 -14.11 50.70 -1.20
CA TYR A 13 -15.30 49.83 -1.05
C TYR A 13 -15.36 49.24 0.38
N ASP A 14 -16.58 49.02 0.85
CA ASP A 14 -16.90 48.72 2.26
C ASP A 14 -17.09 47.21 2.52
N SER A 15 -17.01 46.83 3.79
CA SER A 15 -17.21 45.48 4.32
C SER A 15 -18.67 45.03 4.35
N ALA A 16 -18.95 43.74 4.08
CA ALA A 16 -20.21 43.08 4.42
C ALA A 16 -20.09 41.54 4.53
N GLU A 17 -20.63 40.97 5.61
CA GLU A 17 -21.06 39.56 5.69
C GLU A 17 -22.45 39.37 5.03
N PRO A 18 -22.82 38.14 4.66
CA PRO A 18 -24.10 37.59 5.15
C PRO A 18 -23.90 36.15 5.71
N ALA A 19 -24.52 35.74 6.83
CA ALA A 19 -25.94 35.69 7.23
C ALA A 19 -26.63 34.35 6.85
N ALA A 20 -27.56 33.89 7.70
CA ALA A 20 -28.16 32.56 7.67
C ALA A 20 -29.70 32.59 7.63
N GLU A 21 -30.31 31.61 6.98
CA GLU A 21 -31.74 31.27 6.97
C GLU A 21 -31.84 29.73 7.09
N GLN A 22 -32.52 29.14 8.09
CA GLN A 22 -33.95 29.08 8.44
C GLN A 22 -34.76 28.03 7.64
N ASP A 23 -35.19 26.98 8.36
CA ASP A 23 -36.16 25.96 7.93
C ASP A 23 -37.61 26.50 8.00
N ASP A 24 -38.48 26.03 7.09
CA ASP A 24 -39.92 25.92 7.33
C ASP A 24 -40.51 24.71 6.54
N PRO A 25 -41.37 23.83 7.14
CA PRO A 25 -41.77 22.58 6.50
C PRO A 25 -43.24 22.57 6.04
N SER A 26 -43.51 22.60 4.73
CA SER A 26 -44.75 22.03 4.17
C SER A 26 -44.76 21.91 2.64
N ASN A 27 -44.88 20.68 2.12
CA ASN A 27 -45.89 20.31 1.12
C ASN A 27 -45.88 18.81 0.83
N GLY A 28 -47.07 18.23 0.67
CA GLY A 28 -47.23 16.80 0.45
C GLY A 28 -47.66 16.44 -0.97
N ILE A 29 -47.54 15.13 -1.26
CA ILE A 29 -48.37 14.37 -2.21
C ILE A 29 -48.44 14.94 -3.65
N GLY A 30 -47.49 14.51 -4.49
CA GLY A 30 -47.63 14.51 -5.94
C GLY A 30 -47.24 13.14 -6.50
N GLY A 31 -48.21 12.32 -6.87
CA GLY A 31 -47.94 11.00 -7.45
C GLY A 31 -47.58 11.10 -8.93
N PHE A 32 -46.43 10.58 -9.33
CA PHE A 32 -46.11 10.30 -10.73
C PHE A 32 -45.78 8.81 -10.93
N ASN A 33 -46.36 8.27 -11.99
CA ASN A 33 -46.37 6.86 -12.32
C ASN A 33 -45.26 6.56 -13.33
N GLU A 34 -44.06 6.22 -12.85
CA GLU A 34 -42.93 5.84 -13.71
C GLU A 34 -42.42 4.43 -13.43
N LYS A 35 -41.92 3.80 -14.51
CA LYS A 35 -41.49 2.40 -14.56
C LYS A 35 -40.20 2.16 -13.74
N PRO A 36 -39.95 0.91 -13.28
CA PRO A 36 -38.88 0.63 -12.32
C PRO A 36 -37.48 0.86 -12.90
N PRO A 37 -36.51 1.32 -12.07
CA PRO A 37 -35.11 1.35 -12.46
C PRO A 37 -34.52 -0.06 -12.51
N ILE A 38 -34.26 -0.55 -13.72
CA ILE A 38 -33.40 -1.72 -13.94
C ILE A 38 -31.95 -1.27 -13.72
N ILE A 39 -31.31 -1.70 -12.62
CA ILE A 39 -29.92 -1.32 -12.33
C ILE A 39 -28.96 -2.06 -13.29
N THR A 40 -28.67 -1.41 -14.41
CA THR A 40 -27.60 -1.80 -15.35
C THR A 40 -26.49 -0.76 -15.27
N ALA A 41 -25.35 -1.11 -14.65
CA ALA A 41 -24.25 -0.17 -14.49
C ALA A 41 -23.35 -0.09 -15.75
N THR A 42 -23.34 1.07 -16.39
CA THR A 42 -22.34 1.53 -17.37
C THR A 42 -21.30 2.44 -16.70
N SER A 43 -20.16 2.66 -17.38
CA SER A 43 -19.01 3.36 -16.82
C SER A 43 -19.03 4.86 -17.13
N THR A 44 -19.17 5.69 -16.10
CA THR A 44 -18.73 7.11 -16.13
C THR A 44 -18.20 7.50 -14.73
N ALA A 45 -17.06 8.18 -14.67
CA ALA A 45 -16.44 8.60 -13.42
C ALA A 45 -16.96 9.97 -12.97
N ILE A 46 -17.29 10.11 -11.68
CA ILE A 46 -17.49 11.39 -11.00
C ILE A 46 -16.86 11.33 -9.61
N THR A 47 -15.92 12.22 -9.33
CA THR A 47 -15.43 12.54 -7.98
C THR A 47 -16.40 13.49 -7.29
N SER A 48 -16.76 13.21 -6.03
CA SER A 48 -17.41 14.19 -5.16
C SER A 48 -16.71 14.25 -3.79
N THR A 49 -16.54 15.48 -3.31
CA THR A 49 -15.91 15.80 -2.01
C THR A 49 -16.98 16.43 -1.14
N THR A 50 -17.24 15.91 0.06
CA THR A 50 -18.12 16.61 1.02
C THR A 50 -17.65 16.41 2.45
N SER A 51 -17.51 17.54 3.17
CA SER A 51 -17.13 17.60 4.58
C SER A 51 -18.28 17.20 5.50
N ALA A 52 -17.97 16.55 6.64
CA ALA A 52 -18.95 16.26 7.69
C ALA A 52 -18.63 17.04 8.98
N THR A 53 -19.57 17.89 9.40
CA THR A 53 -19.50 18.67 10.64
C THR A 53 -19.98 17.82 11.83
N TYR A 54 -19.21 17.76 12.91
CA TYR A 54 -19.59 17.00 14.11
C TYR A 54 -20.59 17.75 14.99
N LEU A 55 -21.78 17.19 15.18
CA LEU A 55 -22.63 17.47 16.34
C LEU A 55 -22.25 16.53 17.49
N LYS A 56 -22.26 17.05 18.73
CA LYS A 56 -22.02 16.29 19.96
C LYS A 56 -23.37 15.92 20.58
N ASP A 57 -23.67 14.62 20.66
CA ASP A 57 -24.72 14.13 21.54
C ASP A 57 -24.14 13.47 22.80
N SER A 58 -24.70 13.84 23.94
CA SER A 58 -24.33 13.35 25.27
C SER A 58 -25.29 12.23 25.70
N HIS A 59 -24.86 10.98 25.60
CA HIS A 59 -25.66 9.84 26.07
C HIS A 59 -25.88 9.86 27.58
N THR A 60 -27.13 9.69 28.01
CA THR A 60 -27.53 9.57 29.42
C THR A 60 -27.55 8.11 29.88
N VAL A 61 -27.34 7.89 31.18
CA VAL A 61 -27.18 6.55 31.80
C VAL A 61 -28.42 5.66 31.64
N GLU A 62 -29.61 6.25 31.57
CA GLU A 62 -30.88 5.53 31.34
C GLU A 62 -30.94 4.83 29.98
N GLN A 63 -30.30 5.39 28.95
CA GLN A 63 -30.30 4.83 27.60
C GLN A 63 -29.43 3.57 27.55
N GLN A 64 -28.28 3.57 28.23
CA GLN A 64 -27.42 2.40 28.39
C GLN A 64 -28.10 1.26 29.17
N GLN A 65 -28.92 1.58 30.17
CA GLN A 65 -29.66 0.55 30.92
C GLN A 65 -30.77 -0.11 30.07
N LYS A 66 -31.45 0.64 29.20
CA LYS A 66 -32.40 0.07 28.23
C LYS A 66 -31.71 -0.83 27.21
N GLU A 67 -30.58 -0.40 26.66
CA GLU A 67 -29.76 -1.24 25.76
C GLU A 67 -29.33 -2.55 26.44
N HIS A 68 -28.90 -2.50 27.71
CA HIS A 68 -28.48 -3.71 28.43
C HIS A 68 -29.64 -4.70 28.64
N GLN A 69 -30.84 -4.22 29.00
CA GLN A 69 -32.04 -5.05 29.14
C GLN A 69 -32.60 -5.60 27.80
N ILE A 70 -32.24 -4.98 26.67
CA ILE A 70 -32.53 -5.52 25.33
C ILE A 70 -31.53 -6.63 25.00
N VAL A 71 -30.24 -6.42 25.27
CA VAL A 71 -29.19 -7.43 25.07
C VAL A 71 -29.41 -8.68 25.94
N GLU A 72 -29.81 -8.55 27.20
CA GLU A 72 -30.13 -9.71 28.06
C GLU A 72 -31.34 -10.50 27.53
N ARG A 73 -32.38 -9.83 27.02
CA ARG A 73 -33.52 -10.52 26.38
C ARG A 73 -33.13 -11.27 25.11
N LEU A 74 -32.33 -10.64 24.24
CA LEU A 74 -31.79 -11.27 23.04
C LEU A 74 -30.82 -12.44 23.32
N GLN A 75 -30.25 -12.50 24.54
CA GLN A 75 -29.46 -13.65 25.00
C GLN A 75 -30.34 -14.76 25.59
N GLN A 76 -31.48 -14.44 26.22
CA GLN A 76 -32.41 -15.43 26.78
C GLN A 76 -33.28 -16.13 25.72
N GLU A 77 -33.54 -15.50 24.57
CA GLU A 77 -34.29 -16.13 23.46
C GLU A 77 -33.50 -17.20 22.69
N LYS A 78 -32.19 -17.35 22.95
CA LYS A 78 -31.39 -18.46 22.38
C LYS A 78 -31.54 -19.73 23.20
N GLY A 79 -32.56 -20.52 22.86
CA GLY A 79 -32.81 -21.85 23.43
C GLY A 79 -31.68 -22.87 23.22
N PRO A 80 -31.67 -23.99 23.97
CA PRO A 80 -30.50 -24.86 24.14
C PRO A 80 -30.23 -25.87 23.00
N GLU A 81 -30.82 -25.73 21.81
CA GLU A 81 -30.66 -26.69 20.69
C GLU A 81 -29.56 -26.33 19.68
N HIS A 82 -28.76 -25.29 19.93
CA HIS A 82 -27.66 -24.87 19.06
C HIS A 82 -26.31 -24.82 19.78
N GLN A 83 -25.88 -25.99 20.29
CA GLN A 83 -24.53 -26.16 20.84
C GLN A 83 -23.80 -27.29 20.10
N HIS A 84 -22.60 -26.98 19.59
CA HIS A 84 -21.68 -27.86 18.86
C HIS A 84 -22.09 -28.33 17.46
N ASP A 85 -22.08 -27.39 16.51
CA ASP A 85 -21.38 -27.62 15.25
C ASP A 85 -20.20 -26.66 15.18
N ALA A 86 -19.01 -27.16 14.85
CA ALA A 86 -17.84 -26.29 14.66
C ALA A 86 -18.05 -25.48 13.37
N ILE A 87 -18.35 -24.18 13.51
CA ILE A 87 -18.64 -23.29 12.37
C ILE A 87 -17.42 -23.28 11.45
N ARG A 88 -17.52 -24.04 10.35
CA ARG A 88 -16.48 -24.06 9.32
C ARG A 88 -16.34 -22.65 8.74
N PRO A 89 -15.12 -22.18 8.45
CA PRO A 89 -14.94 -20.89 7.81
C PRO A 89 -15.79 -20.78 6.53
N VAL A 90 -16.33 -19.59 6.24
CA VAL A 90 -17.28 -19.39 5.14
C VAL A 90 -16.69 -19.80 3.78
N HIS A 91 -15.38 -19.66 3.60
CA HIS A 91 -14.65 -20.09 2.39
C HIS A 91 -14.55 -21.62 2.22
N CYS A 92 -14.96 -22.40 3.21
CA CYS A 92 -15.02 -23.87 3.19
C CYS A 92 -16.44 -24.41 2.96
N ILE A 93 -17.44 -23.55 2.74
CA ILE A 93 -18.86 -23.92 2.63
C ILE A 93 -19.39 -23.50 1.25
N THR A 94 -20.23 -24.35 0.65
CA THR A 94 -20.85 -24.03 -0.65
C THR A 94 -21.88 -22.90 -0.54
N ILE A 95 -22.03 -22.10 -1.59
CA ILE A 95 -23.06 -21.05 -1.66
C ILE A 95 -24.47 -21.63 -1.45
N ASN A 96 -24.75 -22.84 -1.95
CA ASN A 96 -26.04 -23.52 -1.75
C ASN A 96 -26.28 -23.95 -0.28
N SER A 97 -25.24 -24.39 0.43
CA SER A 97 -25.34 -24.63 1.88
C SER A 97 -25.55 -23.33 2.64
N LEU A 98 -24.76 -22.28 2.38
CA LEU A 98 -24.90 -20.96 3.00
C LEU A 98 -26.29 -20.36 2.76
N ARG A 99 -26.83 -20.49 1.54
CA ARG A 99 -28.19 -20.08 1.17
C ARG A 99 -29.24 -20.75 2.06
N ASN A 100 -29.12 -22.06 2.29
CA ASN A 100 -30.05 -22.82 3.12
C ASN A 100 -29.90 -22.48 4.61
N THR A 101 -28.66 -22.30 5.10
CA THR A 101 -28.36 -21.95 6.50
C THR A 101 -28.76 -20.51 6.85
N TRP A 102 -28.58 -19.56 5.93
CA TRP A 102 -28.88 -18.13 6.13
C TRP A 102 -30.21 -17.67 5.50
N GLN A 103 -31.00 -18.60 4.97
CA GLN A 103 -32.34 -18.37 4.40
C GLN A 103 -32.42 -17.13 3.48
N THR A 104 -31.46 -16.99 2.55
CA THR A 104 -31.33 -15.79 1.70
C THR A 104 -31.54 -16.13 0.22
N ASP A 105 -32.35 -15.35 -0.49
CA ASP A 105 -32.55 -15.49 -1.95
C ASP A 105 -31.33 -14.94 -2.73
N LEU A 106 -30.82 -15.74 -3.67
CA LEU A 106 -29.67 -15.41 -4.53
C LEU A 106 -30.06 -14.68 -5.83
N GLU A 107 -31.30 -14.84 -6.29
CA GLU A 107 -31.75 -14.25 -7.56
C GLU A 107 -32.27 -12.83 -7.38
N ASN A 108 -33.12 -12.62 -6.37
CA ASN A 108 -33.78 -11.34 -6.10
C ASN A 108 -33.14 -10.54 -4.95
N GLY A 109 -32.29 -11.17 -4.13
CA GLY A 109 -31.73 -10.55 -2.93
C GLY A 109 -32.75 -10.40 -1.80
N LEU A 110 -32.48 -9.49 -0.87
CA LEU A 110 -33.40 -9.19 0.25
C LEU A 110 -34.56 -8.30 -0.21
N SER A 111 -35.78 -8.63 0.22
CA SER A 111 -36.95 -7.76 0.01
C SER A 111 -36.75 -6.39 0.68
N LYS A 112 -37.37 -5.31 0.17
CA LYS A 112 -37.21 -3.95 0.75
C LYS A 112 -37.52 -3.92 2.26
N SER A 113 -38.59 -4.60 2.67
CA SER A 113 -39.01 -4.72 4.08
C SER A 113 -37.98 -5.46 4.93
N GLU A 114 -37.36 -6.51 4.39
CA GLU A 114 -36.39 -7.30 5.14
C GLU A 114 -34.99 -6.66 5.15
N ALA A 115 -34.59 -6.02 4.06
CA ALA A 115 -33.41 -5.18 4.02
C ALA A 115 -33.54 -4.03 5.02
N ALA A 116 -34.70 -3.37 5.11
CA ALA A 116 -34.98 -2.34 6.10
C ALA A 116 -34.99 -2.88 7.53
N ALA A 117 -35.66 -4.01 7.81
CA ALA A 117 -35.66 -4.61 9.14
C ALA A 117 -34.25 -5.05 9.60
N ARG A 118 -33.40 -5.54 8.69
CA ARG A 118 -31.99 -5.84 8.96
C ARG A 118 -31.16 -4.56 9.13
N LEU A 119 -31.42 -3.49 8.37
CA LEU A 119 -30.80 -2.16 8.54
C LEU A 119 -31.13 -1.54 9.91
N GLU A 120 -32.35 -1.72 10.38
CA GLU A 120 -32.86 -1.21 11.66
C GLU A 120 -32.30 -2.01 12.85
N ARG A 121 -32.08 -3.32 12.67
CA ARG A 121 -31.45 -4.20 13.67
C ARG A 121 -29.92 -4.09 13.73
N ASP A 122 -29.27 -4.02 12.57
CA ASP A 122 -27.82 -4.19 12.42
C ASP A 122 -27.08 -2.86 12.10
N GLY A 123 -27.81 -1.77 11.86
CA GLY A 123 -27.30 -0.42 11.58
C GLY A 123 -27.19 -0.07 10.08
N PRO A 124 -26.97 1.22 9.76
CA PRO A 124 -26.96 1.70 8.38
C PRO A 124 -25.76 1.16 7.57
N ASN A 125 -26.05 0.41 6.51
CA ASN A 125 -25.09 0.00 5.50
C ASN A 125 -24.76 1.17 4.56
N ALA A 126 -23.53 1.68 4.62
CA ALA A 126 -23.00 2.65 3.65
C ALA A 126 -22.08 1.94 2.65
N LEU A 127 -22.53 1.81 1.40
CA LEU A 127 -21.71 1.30 0.29
C LEU A 127 -22.28 1.77 -1.07
N GLU A 128 -21.96 3.01 -1.46
CA GLU A 128 -22.09 3.40 -2.87
C GLU A 128 -21.06 2.63 -3.71
N GLY A 129 -21.51 2.15 -4.87
CA GLY A 129 -21.00 0.93 -5.51
C GLY A 129 -19.50 0.87 -5.82
N ALA A 130 -18.95 -0.34 -5.74
CA ALA A 130 -17.58 -0.61 -6.18
C ALA A 130 -17.40 -1.98 -6.86
N LYS A 131 -16.77 -1.97 -8.03
CA LYS A 131 -16.13 -3.11 -8.70
C LYS A 131 -14.84 -2.62 -9.41
N GLY A 132 -13.72 -2.51 -8.67
CA GLY A 132 -12.36 -2.18 -9.17
C GLY A 132 -11.14 -2.63 -8.28
N LEU A 133 -10.75 -3.92 -8.25
CA LEU A 133 -9.84 -4.61 -7.27
C LEU A 133 -8.38 -4.14 -7.32
N SER A 134 -7.84 -3.72 -6.19
CA SER A 134 -6.40 -3.52 -6.05
C SER A 134 -5.88 -3.97 -4.69
N ALA A 135 -4.75 -4.69 -4.72
CA ALA A 135 -3.62 -4.94 -3.80
C ALA A 135 -3.70 -4.76 -2.26
N LEU A 136 -4.74 -4.14 -1.70
CA LEU A 136 -4.69 -3.54 -0.37
C LEU A 136 -4.48 -4.58 0.75
N LEU A 137 -5.34 -5.59 0.84
CA LEU A 137 -5.39 -6.53 1.97
C LEU A 137 -4.49 -7.77 1.86
N THR A 138 -3.85 -7.96 0.72
CA THR A 138 -3.00 -9.14 0.45
C THR A 138 -1.56 -8.76 0.15
N GLY A 139 -1.28 -7.51 -0.25
CA GLY A 139 0.05 -7.05 -0.64
C GLY A 139 0.52 -7.61 -1.98
N GLU A 140 -0.33 -8.38 -2.68
CA GLU A 140 -0.06 -8.86 -4.02
C GLU A 140 -0.43 -7.79 -5.03
N SER A 141 0.53 -7.43 -5.90
CA SER A 141 0.36 -6.38 -6.92
C SER A 141 -0.51 -6.79 -8.10
N LEU A 142 -1.22 -7.92 -8.01
CA LEU A 142 -1.99 -8.56 -9.08
C LEU A 142 -3.43 -8.77 -8.61
N PRO A 143 -4.44 -8.41 -9.42
CA PRO A 143 -5.79 -8.84 -9.20
C PRO A 143 -5.95 -10.35 -9.36
N THR A 144 -6.63 -10.92 -8.39
CA THR A 144 -6.90 -12.36 -8.34
C THR A 144 -8.34 -12.63 -8.76
N SER A 145 -8.51 -13.44 -9.81
CA SER A 145 -9.82 -13.86 -10.33
C SER A 145 -10.58 -14.66 -9.27
N LYS A 146 -11.87 -14.38 -9.13
CA LYS A 146 -12.73 -14.95 -8.08
C LYS A 146 -13.68 -16.01 -8.64
N HIS A 147 -13.69 -17.17 -7.99
CA HIS A 147 -14.37 -18.39 -8.42
C HIS A 147 -15.42 -18.77 -7.37
N PRO A 148 -16.73 -18.52 -7.60
CA PRO A 148 -17.77 -18.73 -6.60
C PRO A 148 -18.02 -20.21 -6.26
N GLU A 149 -17.64 -21.12 -7.16
CA GLU A 149 -17.77 -22.57 -6.98
C GLU A 149 -16.53 -23.23 -6.36
N ALA A 150 -15.44 -22.49 -6.16
CA ALA A 150 -14.25 -23.01 -5.50
C ALA A 150 -14.54 -23.28 -4.01
N ILE A 151 -14.19 -24.48 -3.54
CA ILE A 151 -14.32 -24.90 -2.14
C ILE A 151 -12.93 -25.23 -1.63
N PHE A 152 -12.53 -24.63 -0.51
CA PHE A 152 -11.25 -24.88 0.11
C PHE A 152 -11.42 -25.75 1.34
N HIS A 153 -10.60 -26.79 1.48
CA HIS A 153 -10.66 -27.72 2.62
C HIS A 153 -9.83 -27.26 3.81
N ASP A 154 -8.92 -26.30 3.61
CA ASP A 154 -8.09 -25.71 4.66
C ASP A 154 -8.78 -24.50 5.31
N ALA A 155 -8.90 -24.54 6.63
CA ALA A 155 -9.46 -23.46 7.43
C ALA A 155 -8.52 -22.24 7.51
N ASP A 156 -7.19 -22.48 7.51
CA ASP A 156 -6.15 -21.48 7.76
C ASP A 156 -5.54 -20.90 6.46
N LEU A 157 -6.16 -21.21 5.32
CA LEU A 157 -5.76 -20.74 3.99
C LEU A 157 -5.49 -19.20 3.97
N PRO A 158 -4.37 -18.72 3.41
CA PRO A 158 -4.07 -17.28 3.35
C PRO A 158 -5.15 -16.46 2.65
N LEU A 159 -5.30 -15.18 3.02
CA LEU A 159 -6.40 -14.34 2.53
C LEU A 159 -6.42 -14.17 1.00
N GLY A 160 -5.26 -14.13 0.34
CA GLY A 160 -5.15 -14.05 -1.12
C GLY A 160 -5.69 -15.28 -1.83
N ASP A 161 -5.42 -16.47 -1.29
CA ASP A 161 -5.75 -17.76 -1.88
C ASP A 161 -7.25 -18.12 -1.77
N ARG A 162 -8.04 -17.39 -0.98
CA ARG A 162 -9.49 -17.59 -0.85
C ARG A 162 -10.22 -17.03 -2.07
N LEU A 163 -10.19 -17.78 -3.19
CA LEU A 163 -10.73 -17.35 -4.48
C LEU A 163 -12.27 -17.21 -4.50
N ASN A 164 -12.99 -17.78 -3.53
CA ASN A 164 -14.45 -17.63 -3.40
C ASN A 164 -14.88 -16.43 -2.53
N MET A 165 -13.93 -15.71 -1.90
CA MET A 165 -14.20 -14.58 -1.00
C MET A 165 -13.81 -13.24 -1.62
N VAL A 166 -14.60 -12.20 -1.32
CA VAL A 166 -14.29 -10.78 -1.59
C VAL A 166 -14.24 -10.05 -0.25
N TYR A 167 -13.28 -9.14 -0.07
CA TYR A 167 -13.04 -8.46 1.21
C TYR A 167 -13.44 -6.98 1.17
N SER A 168 -13.83 -6.44 2.33
CA SER A 168 -13.96 -4.99 2.52
C SER A 168 -12.63 -4.27 2.24
N ALA A 169 -12.69 -2.97 1.90
CA ALA A 169 -11.56 -2.17 1.38
C ALA A 169 -10.80 -2.79 0.18
N THR A 170 -11.41 -3.79 -0.48
CA THR A 170 -11.02 -4.32 -1.79
C THR A 170 -12.25 -4.27 -2.70
N THR A 171 -12.15 -4.82 -3.90
CA THR A 171 -13.03 -4.46 -5.01
C THR A 171 -12.94 -5.54 -6.12
N ILE A 172 -13.35 -5.31 -7.39
CA ILE A 172 -13.38 -6.31 -8.49
C ILE A 172 -12.92 -5.67 -9.84
N THR A 173 -11.65 -5.78 -10.29
CA THR A 173 -11.00 -4.87 -11.29
C THR A 173 -11.64 -4.84 -12.67
N ARG A 174 -12.23 -5.98 -13.05
CA ARG A 174 -12.95 -6.20 -14.29
C ARG A 174 -14.11 -7.15 -13.97
N GLY A 175 -15.20 -7.08 -14.73
CA GLY A 175 -16.33 -8.00 -14.63
C GLY A 175 -17.41 -7.65 -13.60
N ARG A 176 -18.37 -8.56 -13.42
CA ARG A 176 -19.55 -8.38 -12.54
C ARG A 176 -19.80 -9.64 -11.71
N ALA A 177 -19.62 -9.57 -10.39
CA ALA A 177 -20.00 -10.65 -9.46
C ALA A 177 -21.33 -10.37 -8.73
N ARG A 178 -21.96 -11.43 -8.21
CA ARG A 178 -22.96 -11.41 -7.12
C ARG A 178 -22.39 -12.23 -5.96
N GLY A 179 -22.74 -11.91 -4.72
CA GLY A 179 -22.23 -12.62 -3.54
C GLY A 179 -23.04 -12.32 -2.29
N LEU A 180 -22.94 -13.23 -1.32
CA LEU A 180 -23.52 -13.07 0.02
C LEU A 180 -22.56 -12.31 0.93
N VAL A 181 -23.09 -11.40 1.76
CA VAL A 181 -22.27 -10.67 2.74
C VAL A 181 -21.98 -11.60 3.93
N ALA A 182 -20.76 -12.12 3.97
CA ALA A 182 -20.33 -13.10 4.98
C ALA A 182 -19.97 -12.49 6.35
N ALA A 183 -19.61 -11.20 6.38
CA ALA A 183 -19.28 -10.45 7.59
C ALA A 183 -19.45 -8.95 7.34
N ILE A 184 -19.77 -8.18 8.39
CA ILE A 184 -19.94 -6.72 8.35
C ILE A 184 -19.15 -6.05 9.47
N GLY A 185 -18.89 -4.74 9.33
CA GLY A 185 -18.23 -3.94 10.36
C GLY A 185 -16.93 -4.54 10.90
N ALA A 186 -16.86 -4.72 12.22
CA ALA A 186 -15.70 -5.23 12.94
C ALA A 186 -15.33 -6.68 12.62
N ASP A 187 -16.28 -7.50 12.14
CA ASP A 187 -16.05 -8.92 11.84
C ASP A 187 -15.46 -9.17 10.44
N THR A 188 -15.40 -8.13 9.60
CA THR A 188 -14.65 -8.19 8.33
C THR A 188 -13.14 -8.27 8.58
N GLU A 189 -12.34 -8.77 7.65
CA GLU A 189 -10.87 -8.82 7.85
C GLU A 189 -10.25 -7.41 8.03
N VAL A 190 -10.73 -6.40 7.30
CA VAL A 190 -10.39 -4.99 7.56
C VAL A 190 -10.84 -4.56 8.95
N GLY A 191 -12.06 -4.94 9.35
CA GLY A 191 -12.62 -4.67 10.68
C GLY A 191 -11.78 -5.27 11.80
N LYS A 192 -11.31 -6.51 11.65
CA LYS A 192 -10.39 -7.19 12.57
C LYS A 192 -9.05 -6.47 12.64
N ILE A 193 -8.48 -6.07 11.49
CA ILE A 193 -7.25 -5.25 11.46
C ILE A 193 -7.48 -3.90 12.16
N ALA A 194 -8.55 -3.18 11.84
CA ALA A 194 -8.92 -1.91 12.49
C ALA A 194 -9.22 -2.07 13.99
N ALA A 195 -9.78 -3.20 14.41
CA ALA A 195 -10.00 -3.55 15.81
C ALA A 195 -8.65 -3.82 16.51
N MET A 196 -7.74 -4.60 15.92
CA MET A 196 -6.36 -4.79 16.42
C MET A 196 -5.60 -3.46 16.53
N LEU A 197 -5.79 -2.54 15.59
CA LEU A 197 -5.24 -1.18 15.62
C LEU A 197 -5.87 -0.29 16.73
N ARG A 198 -7.05 -0.64 17.25
CA ARG A 198 -7.77 0.05 18.33
C ARG A 198 -7.55 -0.58 19.72
N THR A 199 -7.33 -1.90 19.81
CA THR A 199 -7.29 -2.66 21.08
C THR A 199 -5.96 -2.59 21.85
N THR A 200 -4.97 -1.81 21.39
CA THR A 200 -3.63 -1.74 22.00
C THR A 200 -3.59 -1.17 23.44
N ARG A 201 -4.72 -0.74 24.02
CA ARG A 201 -4.84 -0.48 25.46
C ARG A 201 -5.01 -1.80 26.22
N LYS A 202 -3.91 -2.29 26.83
CA LYS A 202 -3.91 -3.40 27.80
C LYS A 202 -5.02 -3.22 28.85
N LYS A 203 -6.11 -4.00 28.75
CA LYS A 203 -6.99 -4.28 29.88
C LYS A 203 -6.24 -5.17 30.86
N VAL A 204 -6.14 -4.74 32.12
CA VAL A 204 -5.65 -5.62 33.20
C VAL A 204 -6.81 -6.48 33.67
N GLU A 205 -6.87 -7.69 33.15
CA GLU A 205 -7.79 -8.76 33.57
C GLU A 205 -7.08 -9.67 34.58
N GLY A 206 -7.80 -10.11 35.62
CA GLY A 206 -7.27 -10.97 36.70
C GLY A 206 -6.87 -10.30 38.03
N ALA A 207 -6.88 -8.97 38.15
CA ALA A 207 -6.55 -8.28 39.41
C ALA A 207 -7.77 -8.07 40.33
N SER A 208 -7.59 -8.31 41.64
CA SER A 208 -8.61 -8.11 42.69
C SER A 208 -9.07 -6.65 42.79
N LEU A 209 -10.28 -6.41 43.33
CA LEU A 209 -10.87 -5.06 43.47
C LEU A 209 -9.94 -4.00 44.09
N PRO A 210 -9.28 -4.23 45.25
CA PRO A 210 -8.36 -3.24 45.82
C PRO A 210 -7.10 -3.05 44.96
N ALA A 211 -6.58 -4.11 44.33
CA ALA A 211 -5.45 -3.99 43.41
C ALA A 211 -5.82 -3.16 42.17
N ARG A 212 -7.01 -3.35 41.59
CA ARG A 212 -7.53 -2.53 40.48
C ARG A 212 -7.65 -1.06 40.85
N ALA A 213 -8.13 -0.74 42.06
CA ALA A 213 -8.19 0.64 42.55
C ALA A 213 -6.80 1.26 42.66
N TRP A 214 -5.83 0.54 43.26
CA TRP A 214 -4.44 0.99 43.37
C TRP A 214 -3.75 1.17 42.01
N TYR A 215 -3.96 0.26 41.05
CA TYR A 215 -3.45 0.40 39.69
C TYR A 215 -4.04 1.63 38.98
N ARG A 216 -5.36 1.85 39.07
CA ARG A 216 -5.99 3.05 38.47
C ARG A 216 -5.52 4.35 39.13
N PHE A 217 -5.32 4.36 40.44
CA PHE A 217 -4.74 5.52 41.14
C PHE A 217 -3.29 5.76 40.71
N LYS A 218 -2.46 4.71 40.65
CA LYS A 218 -1.06 4.79 40.24
C LYS A 218 -0.89 5.25 38.79
N ASP A 219 -1.71 4.75 37.87
CA ASP A 219 -1.65 5.15 36.46
C ASP A 219 -2.29 6.53 36.23
N GLY A 220 -3.33 6.90 36.99
CA GLY A 220 -3.85 8.27 37.04
C GLY A 220 -2.80 9.26 37.54
N ALA A 221 -2.14 8.97 38.66
CA ALA A 221 -1.05 9.78 39.21
C ALA A 221 0.12 9.92 38.21
N LYS A 222 0.58 8.83 37.59
CA LYS A 222 1.61 8.89 36.54
C LYS A 222 1.17 9.74 35.35
N SER A 223 -0.10 9.65 34.93
CA SER A 223 -0.63 10.44 33.82
C SER A 223 -0.69 11.93 34.16
N ILE A 224 -1.10 12.29 35.38
CA ILE A 224 -1.13 13.67 35.88
C ILE A 224 0.29 14.23 36.00
N LEU A 225 1.24 13.42 36.46
CA LEU A 225 2.67 13.76 36.57
C LEU A 225 3.41 13.80 35.22
N GLY A 226 2.73 13.55 34.09
CA GLY A 226 3.35 13.51 32.75
C GLY A 226 4.35 12.36 32.53
N LEU A 227 4.38 11.37 33.43
CA LEU A 227 5.25 10.19 33.37
C LEU A 227 4.76 9.12 32.37
N VAL A 228 3.70 9.43 31.61
CA VAL A 228 3.17 8.63 30.50
C VAL A 228 3.15 9.54 29.27
N GLY A 229 4.00 9.26 28.28
CA GLY A 229 4.23 10.12 27.14
C GLY A 229 5.47 9.70 26.35
N THR A 230 5.97 10.60 25.51
CA THR A 230 7.19 10.37 24.73
C THR A 230 8.44 10.37 25.64
N PRO A 231 9.59 9.79 25.21
CA PRO A 231 10.76 9.73 26.08
C PRO A 231 11.27 11.11 26.53
N LEU A 232 11.16 12.15 25.69
CA LEU A 232 11.44 13.55 26.03
C LEU A 232 10.41 14.08 27.01
N GLN A 233 9.11 13.90 26.76
CA GLN A 233 8.06 14.33 27.70
C GLN A 233 8.30 13.72 29.09
N VAL A 234 8.63 12.43 29.17
CA VAL A 234 8.93 11.75 30.45
C VAL A 234 10.22 12.29 31.09
N LYS A 235 11.26 12.61 30.31
CA LYS A 235 12.48 13.25 30.83
C LYS A 235 12.21 14.66 31.36
N LEU A 236 11.43 15.45 30.64
CA LEU A 236 11.04 16.82 31.04
C LEU A 236 10.14 16.81 32.27
N SER A 237 9.18 15.89 32.37
CA SER A 237 8.37 15.70 33.58
C SER A 237 9.22 15.29 34.77
N LYS A 238 10.21 14.40 34.61
CA LYS A 238 11.15 14.06 35.69
C LYS A 238 11.99 15.27 36.13
N PHE A 239 12.44 16.09 35.17
CA PHE A 239 13.19 17.32 35.45
C PHE A 239 12.32 18.37 36.18
N ALA A 240 11.09 18.60 35.72
CA ALA A 240 10.13 19.48 36.36
C ALA A 240 9.79 19.04 37.80
N LEU A 241 9.65 17.72 38.05
CA LEU A 241 9.45 17.19 39.40
C LEU A 241 10.68 17.33 40.30
N LEU A 242 11.88 17.23 39.75
CA LEU A 242 13.12 17.52 40.47
C LEU A 242 13.20 19.00 40.88
N LEU A 243 12.93 19.91 39.94
CA LEU A 243 12.89 21.35 40.22
C LEU A 243 11.78 21.73 41.20
N PHE A 244 10.60 21.11 41.11
CA PHE A 244 9.51 21.31 42.07
C PHE A 244 9.89 20.83 43.48
N GLY A 245 10.56 19.67 43.60
CA GLY A 245 11.11 19.21 44.87
C GLY A 245 12.17 20.16 45.45
N LEU A 246 13.03 20.72 44.60
CA LEU A 246 14.02 21.73 44.98
C LEU A 246 13.36 23.06 45.42
N ALA A 247 12.31 23.50 44.73
CA ALA A 247 11.54 24.69 45.08
C ALA A 247 10.88 24.55 46.47
N ILE A 248 10.29 23.38 46.77
CA ILE A 248 9.76 23.07 48.10
C ILE A 248 10.88 23.08 49.16
N LEU A 249 12.02 22.45 48.87
CA LEU A 249 13.16 22.42 49.79
C LEU A 249 13.67 23.85 50.11
N LEU A 250 13.80 24.70 49.10
CA LEU A 250 14.23 26.09 49.27
C LEU A 250 13.18 26.93 50.04
N ALA A 251 11.88 26.72 49.79
CA ALA A 251 10.83 27.35 50.58
C ALA A 251 10.87 26.92 52.05
N ILE A 252 11.10 25.64 52.34
CA ILE A 252 11.30 25.14 53.71
C ILE A 252 12.53 25.77 54.37
N ILE A 253 13.64 25.93 53.64
CA ILE A 253 14.85 26.61 54.14
C ILE A 253 14.55 28.08 54.48
N VAL A 254 13.80 28.80 53.63
CA VAL A 254 13.35 30.18 53.90
C VAL A 254 12.50 30.26 55.16
N PHE A 255 11.48 29.41 55.30
CA PHE A 255 10.63 29.41 56.50
C PHE A 255 11.41 28.99 57.76
N SER A 256 12.33 28.02 57.65
CA SER A 256 13.17 27.58 58.75
C SER A 256 14.16 28.67 59.21
N ALA A 257 14.76 29.41 58.27
CA ALA A 257 15.62 30.57 58.59
C ALA A 257 14.83 31.67 59.32
N SER A 258 13.55 31.84 58.99
CA SER A 258 12.61 32.72 59.69
C SER A 258 11.98 32.09 60.95
N LYS A 259 12.51 30.97 61.46
CA LYS A 259 11.99 30.21 62.63
C LYS A 259 10.49 29.84 62.54
N PHE A 260 9.98 29.70 61.32
CA PHE A 260 8.55 29.50 61.00
C PHE A 260 7.61 30.66 61.40
N GLU A 261 8.14 31.87 61.63
CA GLU A 261 7.33 33.08 61.77
C GLU A 261 6.87 33.58 60.39
N ILE A 262 5.66 33.20 59.97
CA ILE A 262 5.11 33.52 58.64
C ILE A 262 4.56 34.96 58.62
N SER A 263 5.46 35.93 58.55
CA SER A 263 5.14 37.31 58.18
C SER A 263 4.81 37.43 56.68
N SER A 264 3.99 38.40 56.28
CA SER A 264 3.66 38.67 54.87
C SER A 264 4.91 38.82 53.98
N GLN A 265 5.99 39.42 54.51
CA GLN A 265 7.26 39.57 53.79
C GLN A 265 7.95 38.22 53.55
N VAL A 266 7.96 37.34 54.56
CA VAL A 266 8.57 36.00 54.50
C VAL A 266 7.76 35.10 53.56
N LEU A 267 6.43 35.22 53.58
CA LEU A 267 5.53 34.52 52.66
C LEU A 267 5.78 34.94 51.20
N ILE A 268 5.84 36.25 50.93
CA ILE A 268 6.17 36.77 49.59
C ILE A 268 7.54 36.27 49.14
N TYR A 269 8.56 36.33 50.01
CA TYR A 269 9.91 35.86 49.67
C TYR A 269 9.94 34.35 49.35
N GLY A 270 9.26 33.52 50.16
CA GLY A 270 9.13 32.09 49.90
C GLY A 270 8.42 31.77 48.56
N ILE A 271 7.37 32.53 48.22
CA ILE A 271 6.69 32.42 46.92
C ILE A 271 7.63 32.82 45.77
N CYS A 272 8.34 33.95 45.89
CA CYS A 272 9.29 34.41 44.88
C CYS A 272 10.41 33.39 44.63
N VAL A 273 10.98 32.81 45.69
CA VAL A 273 11.99 31.74 45.57
C VAL A 273 11.41 30.48 44.91
N GLY A 274 10.17 30.11 45.25
CA GLY A 274 9.50 28.96 44.62
C GLY A 274 9.25 29.15 43.13
N VAL A 275 8.75 30.33 42.72
CA VAL A 275 8.48 30.67 41.31
C VAL A 275 9.78 30.76 40.50
N ALA A 276 10.85 31.36 41.06
CA ALA A 276 12.13 31.53 40.38
C ALA A 276 12.83 30.21 39.97
N VAL A 277 12.42 29.07 40.54
CA VAL A 277 12.97 27.73 40.23
C VAL A 277 12.17 27.02 39.13
N ILE A 278 10.98 27.50 38.77
CA ILE A 278 10.08 26.84 37.80
C ILE A 278 10.35 27.43 36.39
N PRO A 279 10.77 26.61 35.41
CA PRO A 279 11.12 27.09 34.07
C PRO A 279 9.85 27.25 33.20
N GLU A 280 9.05 28.26 33.47
CA GLU A 280 7.75 28.51 32.80
C GLU A 280 7.87 28.64 31.26
N SER A 281 8.97 29.23 30.79
CA SER A 281 9.27 29.43 29.37
C SER A 281 9.53 28.14 28.58
N LEU A 282 9.84 27.03 29.27
CA LEU A 282 10.22 25.76 28.64
C LEU A 282 9.09 25.18 27.77
N ILE A 283 7.85 25.22 28.24
CA ILE A 283 6.69 24.67 27.50
C ILE A 283 6.48 25.43 26.19
N ALA A 284 6.58 26.76 26.25
CA ALA A 284 6.42 27.62 25.07
C ALA A 284 7.52 27.34 24.02
N VAL A 285 8.79 27.30 24.42
CA VAL A 285 9.89 27.10 23.47
C VAL A 285 9.95 25.67 22.94
N LEU A 286 9.60 24.66 23.74
CA LEU A 286 9.43 23.29 23.24
C LEU A 286 8.38 23.24 22.13
N THR A 287 7.23 23.87 22.35
CA THR A 287 6.12 23.92 21.39
C THR A 287 6.53 24.64 20.10
N ILE A 288 7.21 25.79 20.22
CA ILE A 288 7.73 26.54 19.06
C ILE A 288 8.77 25.71 18.30
N THR A 289 9.69 25.04 19.01
CA THR A 289 10.74 24.21 18.39
C THR A 289 10.15 23.01 17.66
N MET A 290 9.13 22.36 18.23
CA MET A 290 8.38 21.30 17.56
C MET A 290 7.64 21.83 16.32
N ALA A 291 6.95 22.97 16.40
CA ALA A 291 6.25 23.55 15.27
C ALA A 291 7.20 23.93 14.11
N VAL A 292 8.37 24.50 14.42
CA VAL A 292 9.42 24.78 13.44
C VAL A 292 9.99 23.49 12.84
N GLY A 293 10.18 22.44 13.65
CA GLY A 293 10.59 21.11 13.19
C GLY A 293 9.59 20.50 12.21
N THR A 294 8.30 20.48 12.55
CA THR A 294 7.22 20.01 11.66
C THR A 294 7.19 20.79 10.35
N LYS A 295 7.34 22.13 10.39
CA LYS A 295 7.39 22.96 9.18
C LYS A 295 8.61 22.65 8.31
N ALA A 296 9.76 22.35 8.91
CA ALA A 296 10.96 21.93 8.20
C ALA A 296 10.81 20.54 7.56
N MET A 297 10.18 19.59 8.26
CA MET A 297 9.85 18.26 7.71
C MET A 297 8.86 18.34 6.55
N ALA A 298 7.80 19.14 6.68
CA ALA A 298 6.81 19.35 5.61
C ALA A 298 7.45 19.94 4.34
N LYS A 299 8.41 20.87 4.48
CA LYS A 299 9.20 21.40 3.35
C LYS A 299 10.10 20.32 2.71
N GLY A 300 10.47 19.29 3.47
CA GLY A 300 11.18 18.10 2.99
C GLY A 300 10.28 16.94 2.56
N ASN A 301 9.02 17.22 2.18
CA ASN A 301 8.01 16.25 1.75
C ASN A 301 7.58 15.22 2.81
N VAL A 302 7.78 15.51 4.11
CA VAL A 302 7.38 14.64 5.21
C VAL A 302 6.30 15.30 6.06
N ILE A 303 5.07 14.83 5.94
CA ILE A 303 3.94 15.30 6.76
C ILE A 303 3.87 14.50 8.05
N VAL A 304 4.00 15.18 9.19
CA VAL A 304 3.96 14.57 10.52
C VAL A 304 2.53 14.61 11.06
N ARG A 305 1.93 13.44 11.29
CA ARG A 305 0.57 13.27 11.83
C ARG A 305 0.54 13.20 13.36
N LYS A 306 1.60 12.69 13.99
CA LYS A 306 1.75 12.66 15.46
C LYS A 306 3.06 13.34 15.87
N LEU A 307 2.99 14.44 16.63
CA LEU A 307 4.19 15.18 17.06
C LEU A 307 5.19 14.31 17.85
N ALA A 308 4.73 13.25 18.50
CA ALA A 308 5.57 12.28 19.20
C ALA A 308 6.63 11.61 18.31
N SER A 309 6.36 11.41 17.02
CA SER A 309 7.31 10.76 16.11
C SER A 309 8.48 11.66 15.71
N LEU A 310 8.37 12.99 15.88
CA LEU A 310 9.49 13.93 15.70
C LEU A 310 10.69 13.61 16.60
N GLU A 311 10.40 13.08 17.80
CA GLU A 311 11.42 12.71 18.77
C GLU A 311 12.02 11.35 18.42
N ALA A 312 11.16 10.35 18.21
CA ALA A 312 11.57 8.97 17.92
C ALA A 312 12.38 8.86 16.62
N VAL A 313 12.05 9.65 15.58
CA VAL A 313 12.78 9.64 14.30
C VAL A 313 14.24 10.12 14.44
N GLY A 314 14.55 10.95 15.44
CA GLY A 314 15.92 11.37 15.73
C GLY A 314 16.77 10.25 16.34
N GLY A 315 16.15 9.43 17.20
CA GLY A 315 16.78 8.32 17.90
C GLY A 315 16.82 6.99 17.14
N VAL A 316 16.35 6.94 15.89
CA VAL A 316 16.24 5.69 15.11
C VAL A 316 17.59 4.97 14.96
N THR A 317 17.56 3.65 15.15
CA THR A 317 18.69 2.74 14.92
C THR A 317 18.42 1.75 13.78
N ASN A 318 17.14 1.44 13.51
CA ASN A 318 16.73 0.46 12.51
C ASN A 318 15.60 1.01 11.62
N ILE A 319 15.65 0.71 10.34
CA ILE A 319 14.55 0.92 9.38
C ILE A 319 14.12 -0.46 8.89
N CYS A 320 12.85 -0.82 9.08
CA CYS A 320 12.22 -1.97 8.45
C CYS A 320 11.34 -1.48 7.30
N SER A 321 11.58 -1.96 6.08
CA SER A 321 10.89 -1.48 4.88
C SER A 321 10.26 -2.61 4.11
N ASP A 322 9.03 -2.41 3.62
CA ASP A 322 8.57 -3.20 2.47
C ASP A 322 9.44 -2.89 1.23
N LYS A 323 9.49 -3.85 0.31
CA LYS A 323 10.20 -3.73 -0.97
C LYS A 323 9.32 -3.05 -2.02
N THR A 324 8.12 -3.59 -2.27
CA THR A 324 7.26 -3.20 -3.39
C THR A 324 6.68 -1.83 -3.12
N GLY A 325 6.76 -0.92 -4.10
CA GLY A 325 6.20 0.42 -3.99
C GLY A 325 6.92 1.36 -3.01
N THR A 326 7.67 0.84 -2.05
CA THR A 326 8.49 1.59 -1.09
C THR A 326 9.95 1.70 -1.56
N LEU A 327 10.74 0.62 -1.55
CA LEU A 327 12.13 0.63 -2.03
C LEU A 327 12.20 0.66 -3.57
N THR A 328 11.25 -0.02 -4.21
CA THR A 328 11.10 -0.10 -5.67
C THR A 328 10.06 0.88 -6.20
N GLN A 329 10.08 1.07 -7.52
CA GLN A 329 9.12 1.90 -8.22
C GLN A 329 7.71 1.29 -8.24
N GLY A 330 7.51 0.02 -7.91
CA GLY A 330 6.18 -0.65 -7.97
C GLY A 330 5.60 -0.66 -9.39
N ARG A 331 6.48 -0.59 -10.39
CA ARG A 331 6.19 -0.43 -11.82
C ARG A 331 7.10 -1.41 -12.56
N MET A 332 6.54 -2.44 -13.19
CA MET A 332 7.37 -3.45 -13.85
C MET A 332 7.95 -2.90 -15.17
N ILE A 333 9.16 -3.35 -15.52
CA ILE A 333 9.83 -3.16 -16.81
C ILE A 333 10.14 -4.54 -17.37
N THR A 334 10.02 -4.74 -18.69
CA THR A 334 10.60 -5.93 -19.33
C THR A 334 12.11 -5.75 -19.46
N ARG A 335 12.88 -6.47 -18.63
CA ARG A 335 14.34 -6.31 -18.49
C ARG A 335 15.12 -7.17 -19.47
N LYS A 336 14.66 -8.41 -19.69
CA LYS A 336 15.25 -9.36 -20.66
C LYS A 336 14.17 -10.06 -21.47
N ILE A 337 14.45 -10.36 -22.72
CA ILE A 337 13.65 -11.27 -23.54
C ILE A 337 14.57 -12.30 -24.17
N TRP A 338 14.13 -13.55 -24.23
CA TRP A 338 14.82 -14.64 -24.91
C TRP A 338 13.85 -15.30 -25.89
N LEU A 339 14.21 -15.35 -27.17
CA LEU A 339 13.36 -15.90 -28.24
C LEU A 339 13.71 -17.36 -28.57
N SER A 340 12.83 -18.04 -29.32
CA SER A 340 13.06 -19.41 -29.80
C SER A 340 14.28 -19.57 -30.72
N GLU A 341 14.80 -18.47 -31.28
CA GLU A 341 16.03 -18.42 -32.10
C GLU A 341 17.30 -18.20 -31.23
N GLU A 342 17.19 -18.41 -29.92
CA GLU A 342 18.23 -18.17 -28.89
C GLU A 342 18.70 -16.71 -28.72
N THR A 343 18.26 -15.80 -29.60
CA THR A 343 18.46 -14.35 -29.51
C THR A 343 17.94 -13.78 -28.20
N THR A 344 18.82 -13.05 -27.48
CA THR A 344 18.49 -12.37 -26.21
C THR A 344 18.47 -10.85 -26.39
N ALA A 345 17.38 -10.20 -25.97
CA ALA A 345 17.29 -8.75 -25.79
C ALA A 345 17.52 -8.39 -24.31
N VAL A 346 18.27 -7.33 -24.04
CA VAL A 346 18.43 -6.77 -22.67
C VAL A 346 18.13 -5.27 -22.71
N ILE A 347 17.28 -4.77 -21.81
CA ILE A 347 17.01 -3.34 -21.64
C ILE A 347 17.77 -2.81 -20.43
N GLU A 348 18.65 -1.84 -20.69
CA GLU A 348 19.43 -1.14 -19.66
C GLU A 348 19.03 0.34 -19.55
N ASP A 349 19.38 0.98 -18.43
CA ASP A 349 19.19 2.42 -18.18
C ASP A 349 17.76 2.96 -18.36
N CYS A 350 16.73 2.13 -18.21
CA CYS A 350 15.33 2.56 -18.25
C CYS A 350 14.97 3.29 -16.94
N THR A 351 14.66 4.58 -17.04
CA THR A 351 14.35 5.47 -15.91
C THR A 351 12.85 5.63 -15.67
N ASP A 352 12.04 5.65 -16.74
CA ASP A 352 10.58 5.64 -16.65
C ASP A 352 9.99 4.34 -17.24
N PRO A 353 9.41 3.46 -16.41
CA PRO A 353 8.77 2.23 -16.86
C PRO A 353 7.64 2.40 -17.88
N TYR A 354 7.03 3.59 -18.00
CA TYR A 354 5.89 3.82 -18.91
C TYR A 354 6.30 4.41 -20.26
N ASP A 355 7.51 4.95 -20.38
CA ASP A 355 8.03 5.53 -21.62
C ASP A 355 8.69 4.45 -22.51
N PRO A 356 8.19 4.20 -23.73
CA PRO A 356 8.84 3.31 -24.69
C PRO A 356 10.22 3.80 -25.14
N ALA A 357 10.52 5.10 -25.04
CA ALA A 357 11.83 5.66 -25.39
C ALA A 357 12.87 5.57 -24.26
N SER A 358 12.47 5.32 -23.02
CA SER A 358 13.38 5.36 -21.86
C SER A 358 14.29 4.13 -21.79
N GLY A 359 15.62 4.32 -21.83
CA GLY A 359 16.61 3.23 -21.76
C GLY A 359 17.04 2.66 -23.12
N LYS A 360 18.00 1.74 -23.11
CA LYS A 360 18.72 1.24 -24.29
C LYS A 360 18.59 -0.27 -24.43
N ILE A 361 18.39 -0.75 -25.66
CA ILE A 361 18.33 -2.18 -25.98
C ILE A 361 19.72 -2.66 -26.40
N LYS A 362 20.19 -3.76 -25.80
CA LYS A 362 21.40 -4.49 -26.17
C LYS A 362 21.07 -5.90 -26.65
N TRP A 363 21.87 -6.38 -27.60
CA TRP A 363 21.78 -7.73 -28.18
C TRP A 363 23.09 -8.50 -27.93
N PRO A 364 23.23 -9.22 -26.81
CA PRO A 364 24.42 -10.03 -26.54
C PRO A 364 24.52 -11.17 -27.56
N GLY A 365 25.65 -11.25 -28.28
CA GLY A 365 25.96 -12.36 -29.21
C GLY A 365 26.03 -11.97 -30.69
N LEU A 366 25.52 -10.80 -31.09
CA LEU A 366 25.64 -10.33 -32.48
C LEU A 366 27.02 -9.68 -32.70
N THR A 367 28.03 -10.48 -33.05
CA THR A 367 29.40 -9.99 -33.26
C THR A 367 29.49 -9.07 -34.48
N SER A 368 30.08 -7.88 -34.26
CA SER A 368 30.26 -6.84 -35.27
C SER A 368 31.28 -7.24 -36.34
N SER A 369 30.84 -7.98 -37.36
CA SER A 369 31.64 -8.31 -38.55
C SER A 369 30.96 -7.88 -39.85
N ALA A 370 30.53 -6.61 -39.90
CA ALA A 370 30.30 -5.86 -41.12
C ALA A 370 31.03 -4.52 -41.01
N SER A 371 31.83 -4.19 -42.03
CA SER A 371 32.84 -3.14 -42.01
C SER A 371 32.30 -1.72 -41.83
N SER A 372 32.95 -0.98 -40.95
CA SER A 372 33.21 0.47 -40.95
C SER A 372 32.71 1.32 -42.15
N SER A 373 31.39 1.54 -42.26
CA SER A 373 30.75 2.78 -42.77
C SER A 373 29.23 2.60 -42.88
N ALA A 374 28.57 2.27 -41.77
CA ALA A 374 27.12 2.26 -41.69
C ALA A 374 26.69 2.85 -40.34
N SER A 375 25.58 3.57 -40.36
CA SER A 375 24.96 4.20 -39.20
C SER A 375 24.69 3.21 -38.06
N THR A 376 24.52 3.75 -36.85
CA THR A 376 23.66 3.17 -35.82
C THR A 376 22.44 2.48 -36.46
N PRO A 377 22.00 1.30 -35.98
CA PRO A 377 20.70 0.77 -36.37
C PRO A 377 19.60 1.63 -35.74
N THR A 378 19.40 2.83 -36.29
CA THR A 378 18.10 3.48 -36.34
C THR A 378 17.17 2.47 -36.99
N VAL A 379 16.31 1.84 -36.17
CA VAL A 379 15.20 1.03 -36.62
C VAL A 379 14.29 1.97 -37.42
N GLY A 380 14.47 1.99 -38.73
CA GLY A 380 13.69 2.83 -39.63
C GLY A 380 12.25 2.34 -39.68
N ASN A 381 11.31 3.28 -39.83
CA ASN A 381 9.89 2.98 -40.04
C ASN A 381 9.64 2.42 -41.46
N SER A 382 10.16 1.22 -41.74
CA SER A 382 9.79 0.35 -42.87
C SER A 382 10.70 -0.88 -42.86
N ASP A 383 10.13 -2.08 -42.65
CA ASP A 383 10.58 -3.31 -43.34
C ASP A 383 9.71 -4.53 -42.97
N ASP A 384 9.23 -5.23 -44.01
CA ASP A 384 8.41 -6.45 -43.90
C ASP A 384 9.17 -7.64 -43.28
N THR A 385 10.52 -7.56 -43.19
CA THR A 385 11.37 -8.60 -42.60
C THR A 385 11.13 -8.80 -41.09
N ILE A 386 10.72 -7.75 -40.35
CA ILE A 386 10.39 -7.91 -38.92
C ILE A 386 9.06 -8.66 -38.76
N GLN A 387 8.07 -8.44 -39.62
CA GLN A 387 6.77 -9.12 -39.56
C GLN A 387 6.87 -10.64 -39.75
N ALA A 388 7.82 -11.11 -40.57
CA ALA A 388 8.06 -12.54 -40.82
C ALA A 388 8.94 -13.24 -39.75
N SER A 389 9.58 -12.48 -38.87
CA SER A 389 10.53 -13.01 -37.87
C SER A 389 9.84 -13.57 -36.61
N THR A 390 10.53 -14.45 -35.88
CA THR A 390 10.10 -14.90 -34.53
C THR A 390 9.89 -13.71 -33.59
N MET A 391 10.71 -12.66 -33.72
CA MET A 391 10.52 -11.40 -32.99
C MET A 391 9.17 -10.75 -33.30
N GLY A 392 8.78 -10.65 -34.58
CA GLY A 392 7.49 -10.09 -34.99
C GLY A 392 6.31 -10.85 -34.40
N ALA A 393 6.36 -12.19 -34.43
CA ALA A 393 5.35 -13.05 -33.81
C ALA A 393 5.29 -12.88 -32.28
N PHE A 394 6.44 -12.77 -31.61
CA PHE A 394 6.53 -12.52 -30.18
C PHE A 394 5.99 -11.14 -29.77
N LEU A 395 6.42 -10.07 -30.47
CA LEU A 395 5.93 -8.70 -30.26
C LEU A 395 4.41 -8.61 -30.45
N LYS A 396 3.88 -9.25 -31.51
CA LYS A 396 2.45 -9.36 -31.76
C LYS A 396 1.73 -10.08 -30.62
N ALA A 397 2.29 -11.19 -30.13
CA ALA A 397 1.71 -11.96 -29.04
C ALA A 397 1.62 -11.16 -27.73
N ILE A 398 2.70 -10.48 -27.31
CA ILE A 398 2.72 -9.70 -26.05
C ILE A 398 1.91 -8.39 -26.11
N SER A 399 1.63 -7.90 -27.33
CA SER A 399 0.83 -6.71 -27.60
C SER A 399 -0.67 -7.02 -27.69
N LEU A 400 -1.04 -8.12 -28.36
CA LEU A 400 -2.44 -8.54 -28.50
C LEU A 400 -2.97 -9.27 -27.26
N CYS A 401 -2.19 -10.19 -26.68
CA CYS A 401 -2.51 -10.88 -25.43
C CYS A 401 -2.23 -9.95 -24.24
N ASN A 402 -2.91 -8.80 -24.20
CA ASN A 402 -2.61 -7.70 -23.29
C ASN A 402 -3.83 -6.80 -23.12
N ASN A 403 -4.18 -6.46 -21.88
CA ASN A 403 -5.32 -5.59 -21.59
C ASN A 403 -4.91 -4.26 -20.93
N SER A 404 -3.62 -3.91 -20.99
CA SER A 404 -3.16 -2.57 -20.62
C SER A 404 -3.34 -1.58 -21.76
N VAL A 405 -3.58 -0.32 -21.40
CA VAL A 405 -3.58 0.83 -22.31
C VAL A 405 -2.47 1.77 -21.86
N VAL A 406 -1.63 2.20 -22.79
CA VAL A 406 -0.50 3.12 -22.55
C VAL A 406 -0.66 4.29 -23.51
N THR A 407 -0.60 5.51 -23.00
CA THR A 407 -0.81 6.76 -23.77
C THR A 407 0.30 7.76 -23.48
N ASP A 408 0.68 8.56 -24.47
CA ASP A 408 1.75 9.56 -24.37
C ASP A 408 1.34 10.86 -23.65
N GLY A 409 0.16 10.86 -23.04
CA GLY A 409 -0.44 12.02 -22.36
C GLY A 409 -1.03 13.07 -23.32
N LYS A 410 -0.91 12.91 -24.65
CA LYS A 410 -1.66 13.76 -25.58
C LYS A 410 -3.13 13.35 -25.53
N ALA A 411 -4.00 14.31 -25.28
CA ALA A 411 -5.43 14.08 -25.36
C ALA A 411 -5.78 13.69 -26.81
N THR A 412 -6.19 12.45 -27.03
CA THR A 412 -6.81 12.00 -28.29
C THR A 412 -8.23 12.55 -28.37
N GLY A 413 -8.34 13.87 -28.40
CA GLY A 413 -9.58 14.59 -28.66
C GLY A 413 -9.90 14.55 -30.13
N THR A 414 -10.89 13.74 -30.52
CA THR A 414 -11.56 13.86 -31.80
C THR A 414 -12.54 15.03 -31.76
N ASP A 415 -12.03 16.24 -31.53
CA ASP A 415 -12.77 17.49 -31.66
C ASP A 415 -12.03 18.39 -32.65
N THR A 416 -12.65 18.59 -33.81
CA THR A 416 -12.04 19.28 -34.94
C THR A 416 -12.31 20.78 -34.82
N GLU A 417 -11.54 21.49 -34.00
CA GLU A 417 -11.56 22.95 -34.04
C GLU A 417 -10.19 23.60 -33.80
N SER A 418 -9.76 24.30 -34.86
CA SER A 418 -8.62 25.19 -35.02
C SER A 418 -8.06 25.85 -33.76
N MET A 419 -6.76 25.66 -33.49
CA MET A 419 -5.90 26.80 -33.11
C MET A 419 -4.41 26.56 -33.38
N THR A 420 -3.78 27.55 -34.02
CA THR A 420 -2.34 27.61 -34.29
C THR A 420 -1.59 28.13 -33.06
N THR A 421 -0.82 27.27 -32.39
CA THR A 421 0.17 27.71 -31.38
C THR A 421 1.45 26.88 -31.46
N VAL A 422 2.57 27.54 -31.17
CA VAL A 422 3.93 26.99 -31.24
C VAL A 422 4.07 25.83 -30.26
N GLN A 423 4.41 24.64 -30.77
CA GLN A 423 4.74 23.49 -29.93
C GLN A 423 6.13 23.68 -29.32
N THR A 424 6.17 24.21 -28.09
CA THR A 424 7.28 23.94 -27.18
C THR A 424 7.22 22.45 -26.84
N GLU A 425 8.26 21.67 -27.16
CA GLU A 425 8.31 20.23 -26.88
C GLU A 425 8.37 19.96 -25.36
N VAL A 426 7.21 19.93 -24.72
CA VAL A 426 7.05 19.33 -23.40
C VAL A 426 7.16 17.82 -23.57
N ALA A 427 8.09 17.18 -22.86
CA ALA A 427 8.28 15.74 -22.92
C ALA A 427 6.96 15.00 -22.61
N PRO A 428 6.61 13.94 -23.36
CA PRO A 428 5.33 13.24 -23.19
C PRO A 428 5.20 12.68 -21.77
N ASN A 429 4.11 13.02 -21.09
CA ASN A 429 3.82 12.53 -19.75
C ASN A 429 3.07 11.20 -19.87
N TRP A 430 3.84 10.12 -20.07
CA TRP A 430 3.30 8.79 -20.30
C TRP A 430 2.42 8.31 -19.15
N SER A 431 1.21 7.86 -19.48
CA SER A 431 0.25 7.30 -18.53
C SER A 431 -0.14 5.90 -18.96
N ALA A 432 -0.34 5.01 -17.98
CA ALA A 432 -0.64 3.60 -18.23
C ALA A 432 -1.75 3.11 -17.30
N ILE A 433 -2.71 2.39 -17.87
CA ILE A 433 -3.86 1.81 -17.17
C ILE A 433 -3.84 0.30 -17.42
N GLY A 434 -3.79 -0.49 -16.35
CA GLY A 434 -3.76 -1.94 -16.41
C GLY A 434 -2.75 -2.52 -15.42
N GLU A 435 -2.47 -3.81 -15.58
CA GLU A 435 -1.53 -4.51 -14.71
C GLU A 435 -0.09 -4.08 -14.95
N PRO A 436 0.75 -3.87 -13.92
CA PRO A 436 2.16 -3.53 -14.10
C PRO A 436 2.89 -4.54 -15.02
N THR A 437 2.56 -5.82 -14.88
CA THR A 437 3.07 -6.93 -15.71
C THR A 437 2.65 -6.80 -17.18
N GLU A 438 1.42 -6.35 -17.44
CA GLU A 438 0.89 -6.14 -18.79
C GLU A 438 1.44 -4.86 -19.42
N ILE A 439 1.50 -3.77 -18.65
CA ILE A 439 2.08 -2.48 -19.04
C ILE A 439 3.54 -2.69 -19.48
N ALA A 440 4.35 -3.40 -18.69
CA ALA A 440 5.75 -3.70 -19.03
C ALA A 440 5.90 -4.34 -20.43
N LEU A 441 5.05 -5.33 -20.74
CA LEU A 441 5.03 -6.01 -22.02
C LEU A 441 4.51 -5.13 -23.16
N HIS A 442 3.50 -4.29 -22.89
CA HIS A 442 2.94 -3.39 -23.91
C HIS A 442 3.93 -2.27 -24.23
N VAL A 443 4.53 -1.63 -23.22
CA VAL A 443 5.61 -0.65 -23.36
C VAL A 443 6.77 -1.26 -24.14
N PHE A 444 7.16 -2.51 -23.87
CA PHE A 444 8.18 -3.21 -24.66
C PHE A 444 7.79 -3.31 -26.15
N ALA A 445 6.55 -3.72 -26.46
CA ALA A 445 6.09 -3.81 -27.84
C ALA A 445 6.04 -2.44 -28.56
N MET A 446 5.67 -1.38 -27.84
CA MET A 446 5.66 -0.01 -28.37
C MET A 446 7.05 0.49 -28.76
N ARG A 447 8.13 -0.01 -28.13
CA ARG A 447 9.53 0.34 -28.52
C ARG A 447 9.88 -0.04 -29.96
N PHE A 448 9.13 -0.99 -30.54
CA PHE A 448 9.29 -1.49 -31.90
C PHE A 448 8.13 -1.08 -32.81
N GLY A 449 7.33 -0.07 -32.43
CA GLY A 449 6.15 0.35 -33.20
C GLY A 449 5.05 -0.72 -33.30
N LYS A 450 4.92 -1.57 -32.27
CA LYS A 450 3.91 -2.64 -32.18
C LYS A 450 2.97 -2.42 -30.99
N GLY A 451 2.48 -1.20 -30.79
CA GLY A 451 1.39 -0.93 -29.84
C GLY A 451 0.12 -1.69 -30.23
N LYS A 452 -0.76 -1.98 -29.25
CA LYS A 452 -1.95 -2.82 -29.50
C LYS A 452 -2.86 -2.23 -30.58
N ALA A 453 -3.00 -0.91 -30.63
CA ALA A 453 -3.76 -0.22 -31.68
C ALA A 453 -3.12 -0.40 -33.07
N ASP A 454 -1.81 -0.18 -33.18
CA ASP A 454 -1.04 -0.29 -34.43
C ASP A 454 -1.13 -1.70 -35.04
N VAL A 455 -1.00 -2.73 -34.18
CA VAL A 455 -1.08 -4.14 -34.60
C VAL A 455 -2.50 -4.52 -35.03
N VAL A 456 -3.53 -4.10 -34.28
CA VAL A 456 -4.93 -4.37 -34.63
C VAL A 456 -5.33 -3.70 -35.94
N GLN A 457 -4.92 -2.44 -36.15
CA GLN A 457 -5.22 -1.70 -37.38
C GLN A 457 -4.43 -2.23 -38.58
N GLY A 458 -3.10 -2.40 -38.44
CA GLY A 458 -2.22 -2.82 -39.53
C GLY A 458 -2.55 -4.21 -40.08
N ASP A 459 -2.87 -5.17 -39.20
CA ASP A 459 -3.22 -6.53 -39.59
C ASP A 459 -4.74 -6.75 -39.73
N ASN A 460 -5.55 -5.68 -39.69
CA ASN A 460 -7.03 -5.69 -39.70
C ASN A 460 -7.65 -6.81 -38.82
N SER A 461 -7.12 -6.95 -37.61
CA SER A 461 -7.33 -8.13 -36.76
C SER A 461 -8.51 -7.95 -35.81
N ARG A 462 -9.53 -8.81 -35.93
CA ARG A 462 -10.72 -8.79 -35.06
C ARG A 462 -10.54 -9.71 -33.86
N LEU A 463 -10.83 -9.22 -32.65
CA LEU A 463 -10.90 -10.08 -31.46
C LEU A 463 -12.15 -10.98 -31.56
N VAL A 464 -11.95 -12.30 -31.42
CA VAL A 464 -13.02 -13.32 -31.45
C VAL A 464 -13.38 -13.75 -30.03
N SER A 465 -12.39 -14.13 -29.23
CA SER A 465 -12.57 -14.58 -27.85
C SER A 465 -11.37 -14.18 -26.98
N GLU A 466 -11.64 -14.00 -25.69
CA GLU A 466 -10.63 -13.70 -24.67
C GLU A 466 -10.84 -14.64 -23.49
N PHE A 467 -9.76 -15.32 -23.09
CA PHE A 467 -9.65 -16.07 -21.85
C PHE A 467 -8.75 -15.28 -20.91
N PRO A 468 -9.33 -14.45 -20.01
CA PRO A 468 -8.56 -13.58 -19.13
C PRO A 468 -7.67 -14.39 -18.19
N PHE A 469 -6.69 -13.71 -17.58
CA PHE A 469 -5.81 -14.33 -16.60
C PHE A 469 -6.60 -14.96 -15.45
N ASP A 470 -6.28 -16.22 -15.16
CA ASP A 470 -6.85 -16.97 -14.06
C ASP A 470 -5.72 -17.44 -13.15
N SER A 471 -5.77 -17.14 -11.85
CA SER A 471 -4.72 -17.53 -10.90
C SER A 471 -4.61 -19.05 -10.71
N SER A 472 -5.68 -19.81 -10.97
CA SER A 472 -5.66 -21.28 -10.91
C SER A 472 -4.90 -21.90 -12.08
N VAL A 473 -5.07 -21.34 -13.29
CA VAL A 473 -4.40 -21.79 -14.53
C VAL A 473 -3.10 -21.01 -14.80
N LYS A 474 -2.85 -19.92 -14.08
CA LYS A 474 -1.69 -19.01 -14.20
C LYS A 474 -1.39 -18.52 -15.63
N MET A 475 -2.42 -18.38 -16.47
CA MET A 475 -2.27 -18.02 -17.88
C MET A 475 -3.45 -17.22 -18.43
N MET A 476 -3.20 -16.49 -19.50
CA MET A 476 -4.15 -15.69 -20.29
C MET A 476 -3.98 -16.03 -21.77
N SER A 477 -5.09 -16.10 -22.51
CA SER A 477 -5.12 -16.40 -23.94
C SER A 477 -6.10 -15.50 -24.68
N VAL A 478 -5.78 -15.09 -25.89
CA VAL A 478 -6.67 -14.31 -26.77
C VAL A 478 -6.70 -14.93 -28.16
N VAL A 479 -7.85 -14.85 -28.84
CA VAL A 479 -8.01 -15.32 -30.22
C VAL A 479 -8.38 -14.15 -31.12
N TYR A 480 -7.54 -13.89 -32.12
CA TYR A 480 -7.73 -12.85 -33.13
C TYR A 480 -7.90 -13.47 -34.52
N GLU A 481 -8.88 -13.00 -35.28
CA GLU A 481 -9.14 -13.39 -36.66
C GLU A 481 -8.60 -12.31 -37.61
N ALA A 482 -7.70 -12.70 -38.51
CA ALA A 482 -7.08 -11.83 -39.49
C ALA A 482 -7.02 -12.57 -40.84
N SER A 483 -7.55 -11.98 -41.92
CA SER A 483 -7.59 -12.60 -43.25
C SER A 483 -8.15 -14.03 -43.28
N LYS A 484 -9.21 -14.27 -42.48
CA LYS A 484 -9.84 -15.59 -42.18
C LYS A 484 -8.99 -16.59 -41.39
N VAL A 485 -7.74 -16.29 -41.03
CA VAL A 485 -6.93 -17.13 -40.15
C VAL A 485 -7.13 -16.70 -38.71
N ARG A 486 -7.50 -17.64 -37.84
CA ARG A 486 -7.61 -17.42 -36.39
C ARG A 486 -6.28 -17.74 -35.71
N ASN A 487 -5.72 -16.75 -35.03
CA ASN A 487 -4.46 -16.83 -34.32
C ASN A 487 -4.68 -16.66 -32.82
N ILE A 488 -4.18 -17.64 -32.07
CA ILE A 488 -4.18 -17.70 -30.62
C ILE A 488 -2.86 -17.12 -30.12
N TYR A 489 -2.92 -16.24 -29.13
CA TYR A 489 -1.76 -15.73 -28.42
C TYR A 489 -1.93 -15.97 -26.92
N THR A 490 -0.97 -16.66 -26.31
CA THR A 490 -1.04 -17.10 -24.92
C THR A 490 0.21 -16.67 -24.16
N LYS A 491 0.01 -16.14 -22.95
CA LYS A 491 1.09 -15.85 -22.00
C LYS A 491 0.76 -16.47 -20.64
N GLY A 492 1.77 -16.98 -19.94
CA GLY A 492 1.55 -17.58 -18.62
C GLY A 492 2.83 -17.86 -17.84
N ALA A 493 2.65 -18.43 -16.66
CA ALA A 493 3.74 -18.98 -15.87
C ALA A 493 4.43 -20.12 -16.62
N VAL A 494 5.75 -20.19 -16.51
CA VAL A 494 6.59 -21.10 -17.33
C VAL A 494 6.19 -22.55 -17.11
N GLU A 495 5.96 -22.94 -15.85
CA GLU A 495 5.60 -24.31 -15.46
C GLU A 495 4.26 -24.79 -16.06
N VAL A 496 3.30 -23.88 -16.27
CA VAL A 496 2.02 -24.23 -16.92
C VAL A 496 2.15 -24.26 -18.44
N MET A 497 2.95 -23.35 -19.00
CA MET A 497 3.18 -23.30 -20.44
C MET A 497 3.90 -24.55 -20.95
N MET A 498 4.88 -25.09 -20.20
CA MET A 498 5.61 -26.31 -20.60
C MET A 498 4.71 -27.50 -20.97
N ALA A 499 3.61 -27.70 -20.25
CA ALA A 499 2.66 -28.80 -20.50
C ALA A 499 1.78 -28.59 -21.74
N ARG A 500 1.75 -27.36 -22.30
CA ARG A 500 0.88 -26.95 -23.41
C ARG A 500 1.66 -26.65 -24.70
N LEU A 501 2.98 -26.57 -24.61
CA LEU A 501 3.88 -26.35 -25.73
C LEU A 501 4.06 -27.62 -26.59
N ASN A 502 3.93 -27.47 -27.91
CA ASN A 502 4.17 -28.51 -28.91
C ASN A 502 5.64 -28.53 -29.36
N GLU A 503 6.54 -28.65 -28.38
CA GLU A 503 7.99 -28.65 -28.58
C GLU A 503 8.58 -30.00 -28.12
N THR A 504 9.76 -30.37 -28.60
CA THR A 504 10.42 -31.61 -28.12
C THR A 504 10.86 -31.47 -26.66
N GLU A 505 11.04 -32.60 -25.97
CA GLU A 505 11.47 -32.58 -24.57
C GLU A 505 12.87 -31.96 -24.39
N GLU A 506 13.78 -32.03 -25.38
CA GLU A 506 15.05 -31.30 -25.31
C GLU A 506 14.88 -29.78 -25.43
N VAL A 507 13.90 -29.31 -26.22
CA VAL A 507 13.55 -27.89 -26.32
C VAL A 507 12.91 -27.43 -25.01
N LYS A 508 11.95 -28.17 -24.45
CA LYS A 508 11.33 -27.85 -23.14
C LYS A 508 12.35 -27.78 -22.01
N ALA A 509 13.28 -28.74 -21.94
CA ALA A 509 14.37 -28.74 -20.97
C ALA A 509 15.26 -27.48 -21.09
N ARG A 510 15.58 -27.04 -22.31
CA ARG A 510 16.30 -25.78 -22.55
C ARG A 510 15.51 -24.54 -22.14
N ILE A 511 14.21 -24.47 -22.45
CA ILE A 511 13.36 -23.33 -22.04
C ILE A 511 13.27 -23.27 -20.51
N ALA A 512 13.09 -24.40 -19.83
CA ALA A 512 13.07 -24.48 -18.37
C ALA A 512 14.39 -24.00 -17.74
N ALA A 513 15.53 -24.49 -18.23
CA ALA A 513 16.85 -24.05 -17.77
C ALA A 513 17.07 -22.53 -17.97
N LYS A 514 16.63 -21.98 -19.11
CA LYS A 514 16.73 -20.53 -19.37
C LYS A 514 15.78 -19.71 -18.50
N ALA A 515 14.59 -20.22 -18.19
CA ALA A 515 13.69 -19.60 -17.24
C ALA A 515 14.27 -19.56 -15.82
N ASP A 516 14.91 -20.65 -15.38
CA ASP A 516 15.60 -20.70 -14.08
C ASP A 516 16.81 -19.75 -14.02
N GLU A 517 17.56 -19.60 -15.11
CA GLU A 517 18.63 -18.59 -15.24
C GLU A 517 18.05 -17.17 -15.03
N LEU A 518 17.04 -16.79 -15.81
CA LEU A 518 16.39 -15.46 -15.70
C LEU A 518 15.77 -15.24 -14.31
N ALA A 519 15.16 -16.27 -13.71
CA ALA A 519 14.63 -16.20 -12.35
C ALA A 519 15.73 -16.14 -11.27
N SER A 520 16.93 -16.64 -11.54
CA SER A 520 18.09 -16.52 -10.64
C SER A 520 18.61 -15.09 -10.56
N GLU A 521 18.46 -14.30 -11.62
CA GLU A 521 18.72 -12.85 -11.64
C GLU A 521 17.62 -12.03 -10.92
N GLY A 522 16.63 -12.70 -10.32
CA GLY A 522 15.51 -12.05 -9.63
C GLY A 522 14.37 -11.61 -10.55
N LEU A 523 14.43 -11.90 -11.85
CA LEU A 523 13.40 -11.53 -12.82
C LEU A 523 12.15 -12.40 -12.65
N ARG A 524 10.98 -11.78 -12.80
CA ARG A 524 9.71 -12.49 -12.94
C ARG A 524 9.54 -12.94 -14.39
N VAL A 525 9.71 -14.23 -14.64
CA VAL A 525 9.67 -14.81 -15.99
C VAL A 525 8.23 -15.17 -16.40
N LEU A 526 7.85 -14.78 -17.61
CA LEU A 526 6.65 -15.26 -18.30
C LEU A 526 7.03 -15.98 -19.59
N CYS A 527 6.32 -17.06 -19.92
CA CYS A 527 6.45 -17.74 -21.20
C CYS A 527 5.32 -17.31 -22.14
N VAL A 528 5.66 -17.10 -23.41
CA VAL A 528 4.75 -16.66 -24.47
C VAL A 528 4.76 -17.69 -25.60
N GLY A 529 3.58 -18.05 -26.08
CA GLY A 529 3.39 -18.97 -27.19
C GLY A 529 2.21 -18.55 -28.08
N SER A 530 2.12 -19.15 -29.26
CA SER A 530 1.02 -18.94 -30.19
C SER A 530 0.61 -20.21 -30.92
N ARG A 531 -0.58 -20.21 -31.50
CA ARG A 531 -1.07 -21.27 -32.38
C ARG A 531 -2.01 -20.67 -33.42
N SER A 532 -2.03 -21.22 -34.63
CA SER A 532 -3.08 -20.93 -35.61
C SER A 532 -4.13 -22.04 -35.54
N LEU A 533 -5.40 -21.66 -35.49
CA LEU A 533 -6.56 -22.55 -35.56
C LEU A 533 -6.90 -22.81 -37.04
N SER A 534 -7.25 -24.05 -37.37
CA SER A 534 -7.99 -24.38 -38.59
C SER A 534 -9.46 -23.98 -38.45
N ASP A 535 -10.16 -23.81 -39.58
CA ASP A 535 -11.56 -23.32 -39.61
C ASP A 535 -12.55 -24.21 -38.82
N ASP A 536 -12.22 -25.50 -38.64
CA ASP A 536 -13.05 -26.51 -37.97
C ASP A 536 -12.96 -26.51 -36.43
N GLU A 537 -11.99 -25.80 -35.81
CA GLU A 537 -11.78 -25.82 -34.35
C GLU A 537 -12.55 -24.70 -33.60
N ASP A 538 -13.07 -25.02 -32.41
CA ASP A 538 -13.98 -24.15 -31.65
C ASP A 538 -13.23 -23.13 -30.78
N ALA A 539 -13.05 -21.93 -31.34
CA ALA A 539 -12.42 -20.78 -30.68
C ALA A 539 -13.15 -20.28 -29.40
N SER A 540 -14.33 -20.80 -29.07
CA SER A 540 -15.04 -20.45 -27.82
C SER A 540 -14.59 -21.25 -26.61
N LYS A 541 -13.90 -22.38 -26.80
CA LYS A 541 -13.45 -23.25 -25.70
C LYS A 541 -11.99 -23.03 -25.35
N ARG A 542 -11.75 -22.78 -24.05
CA ARG A 542 -10.42 -22.61 -23.48
C ARG A 542 -9.52 -23.84 -23.67
N GLU A 543 -10.09 -25.03 -23.51
CA GLU A 543 -9.37 -26.31 -23.54
C GLU A 543 -8.88 -26.73 -24.93
N GLU A 544 -9.56 -26.29 -25.99
CA GLU A 544 -9.13 -26.49 -27.38
C GLU A 544 -8.12 -25.39 -27.76
N THR A 545 -8.39 -24.14 -27.37
CA THR A 545 -7.51 -22.98 -27.58
C THR A 545 -6.13 -23.17 -26.96
N GLU A 546 -6.04 -23.61 -25.70
CA GLU A 546 -4.81 -23.62 -24.90
C GLU A 546 -4.00 -24.94 -24.98
N LYS A 547 -4.01 -25.61 -26.13
CA LYS A 547 -3.21 -26.82 -26.43
C LYS A 547 -2.36 -26.62 -27.66
N GLY A 548 -1.25 -27.35 -27.77
CA GLY A 548 -0.44 -27.43 -28.98
C GLY A 548 0.25 -26.11 -29.38
N LEU A 549 0.60 -25.28 -28.39
CA LEU A 549 1.16 -23.95 -28.60
C LEU A 549 2.62 -24.05 -29.10
N ARG A 550 3.00 -23.29 -30.14
CA ARG A 550 4.40 -23.09 -30.50
C ARG A 550 5.05 -22.12 -29.53
N PHE A 551 6.29 -22.39 -29.13
CA PHE A 551 7.06 -21.47 -28.28
C PHE A 551 7.52 -20.24 -29.08
N LEU A 552 7.35 -19.04 -28.51
CA LEU A 552 7.84 -17.79 -29.11
C LEU A 552 9.00 -17.19 -28.30
N GLY A 553 8.89 -17.18 -26.97
CA GLY A 553 9.93 -16.62 -26.12
C GLY A 553 9.57 -16.54 -24.63
N LEU A 554 10.58 -16.18 -23.83
CA LEU A 554 10.46 -15.83 -22.42
C LEU A 554 10.63 -14.31 -22.24
N ALA A 555 9.80 -13.69 -21.41
CA ALA A 555 9.97 -12.30 -20.95
C ALA A 555 10.34 -12.29 -19.47
N GLY A 556 11.55 -11.82 -19.15
CA GLY A 556 12.01 -11.52 -17.79
C GLY A 556 11.64 -10.10 -17.39
N LEU A 557 10.66 -9.97 -16.49
CA LEU A 557 10.15 -8.71 -15.97
C LEU A 557 10.84 -8.34 -14.65
N TYR A 558 10.99 -7.04 -14.37
CA TYR A 558 11.72 -6.51 -13.23
C TYR A 558 11.01 -5.32 -12.60
N ASP A 559 11.05 -5.19 -11.28
CA ASP A 559 10.52 -4.03 -10.52
C ASP A 559 11.72 -3.22 -10.01
N PRO A 560 12.11 -2.13 -10.70
CA PRO A 560 13.37 -1.46 -10.44
C PRO A 560 13.37 -0.72 -9.10
N PRO A 561 14.51 -0.64 -8.40
CA PRO A 561 14.67 0.28 -7.29
C PRO A 561 14.43 1.73 -7.76
N ARG A 562 14.04 2.58 -6.83
CA ARG A 562 14.02 4.03 -7.10
C ARG A 562 15.45 4.55 -7.14
N VAL A 563 15.71 5.55 -7.98
CA VAL A 563 17.06 6.09 -8.23
C VAL A 563 17.69 6.63 -6.93
N GLU A 564 16.87 7.20 -6.05
CA GLU A 564 17.27 7.67 -4.72
C GLU A 564 17.67 6.56 -3.73
N THR A 565 17.14 5.34 -3.87
CA THR A 565 17.11 4.36 -2.77
C THR A 565 18.51 3.93 -2.36
N LEU A 566 19.38 3.62 -3.33
CA LEU A 566 20.78 3.26 -3.09
C LEU A 566 21.56 4.37 -2.34
N GLY A 567 21.35 5.63 -2.73
CA GLY A 567 21.99 6.78 -2.08
C GLY A 567 21.48 7.01 -0.67
N ALA A 568 20.18 6.80 -0.43
CA ALA A 568 19.55 6.93 0.87
C ALA A 568 19.94 5.79 1.84
N VAL A 569 19.93 4.53 1.40
CA VAL A 569 20.37 3.37 2.19
C VAL A 569 21.84 3.51 2.60
N LYS A 570 22.72 3.96 1.68
CA LYS A 570 24.11 4.28 2.00
C LYS A 570 24.23 5.35 3.09
N LYS A 571 23.47 6.46 3.00
CA LYS A 571 23.43 7.50 4.05
C LYS A 571 22.97 6.95 5.40
N CYS A 572 21.93 6.09 5.42
CA CYS A 572 21.47 5.44 6.64
C CYS A 572 22.57 4.57 7.27
N LYS A 573 23.21 3.69 6.50
CA LYS A 573 24.33 2.86 6.98
C LYS A 573 25.49 3.70 7.52
N THR A 574 25.91 4.76 6.80
CA THR A 574 26.95 5.69 7.28
C THR A 574 26.54 6.42 8.57
N ALA A 575 25.24 6.65 8.79
CA ALA A 575 24.71 7.27 10.00
C ALA A 575 24.45 6.30 11.16
N GLY A 576 24.94 5.05 11.05
CA GLY A 576 24.80 3.99 12.06
C GLY A 576 23.44 3.28 12.08
N ILE A 577 22.65 3.41 11.02
CA ILE A 577 21.28 2.88 10.94
C ILE A 577 21.26 1.60 10.11
N SER A 578 20.76 0.50 10.69
CA SER A 578 20.54 -0.76 9.97
C SER A 578 19.27 -0.67 9.14
N VAL A 579 19.32 -1.08 7.87
CA VAL A 579 18.17 -1.13 6.97
C VAL A 579 17.83 -2.59 6.68
N HIS A 580 16.60 -2.97 6.98
CA HIS A 580 16.04 -4.30 6.80
C HIS A 580 14.91 -4.24 5.76
N MET A 581 14.87 -5.23 4.87
CA MET A 581 13.79 -5.46 3.91
C MET A 581 12.89 -6.58 4.43
N ALA A 582 11.58 -6.36 4.48
CA ALA A 582 10.59 -7.39 4.83
C ALA A 582 9.48 -7.41 3.77
N THR A 583 9.46 -8.43 2.90
CA THR A 583 8.63 -8.44 1.68
C THR A 583 7.95 -9.78 1.43
N GLY A 584 6.79 -9.75 0.75
CA GLY A 584 6.09 -10.95 0.24
C GLY A 584 6.77 -11.60 -0.99
N ASP A 585 7.75 -10.94 -1.59
CA ASP A 585 8.49 -11.42 -2.76
C ASP A 585 9.26 -12.72 -2.51
N HIS A 586 9.63 -13.40 -3.59
CA HIS A 586 10.48 -14.58 -3.55
C HIS A 586 11.91 -14.22 -3.12
N ILE A 587 12.56 -15.13 -2.36
CA ILE A 587 13.86 -14.89 -1.73
C ILE A 587 14.96 -14.46 -2.71
N LYS A 588 14.99 -15.05 -3.92
CA LYS A 588 15.97 -14.68 -4.97
C LYS A 588 15.80 -13.21 -5.41
N THR A 589 14.58 -12.79 -5.73
CA THR A 589 14.26 -11.40 -6.11
C THR A 589 14.54 -10.42 -4.99
N ALA A 590 14.10 -10.72 -3.76
CA ALA A 590 14.37 -9.87 -2.59
C ALA A 590 15.89 -9.69 -2.35
N THR A 591 16.68 -10.77 -2.51
CA THR A 591 18.14 -10.74 -2.38
C THR A 591 18.79 -9.89 -3.47
N ALA A 592 18.39 -10.04 -4.74
CA ALA A 592 18.91 -9.26 -5.86
C ALA A 592 18.66 -7.75 -5.67
N ILE A 593 17.42 -7.36 -5.31
CA ILE A 593 17.08 -5.98 -4.98
C ILE A 593 17.91 -5.48 -3.79
N ALA A 594 18.07 -6.30 -2.74
CA ALA A 594 18.83 -5.91 -1.55
C ALA A 594 20.31 -5.62 -1.82
N TYR A 595 20.93 -6.33 -2.78
CA TYR A 595 22.26 -5.97 -3.28
C TYR A 595 22.22 -4.65 -4.08
N GLU A 596 21.27 -4.49 -5.01
CA GLU A 596 21.19 -3.29 -5.86
C GLU A 596 20.93 -2.00 -5.08
N VAL A 597 20.13 -2.06 -4.00
CA VAL A 597 19.93 -0.91 -3.08
C VAL A 597 21.00 -0.80 -1.98
N GLY A 598 21.95 -1.73 -1.90
CA GLY A 598 23.04 -1.71 -0.93
C GLY A 598 22.66 -2.08 0.52
N ILE A 599 21.53 -2.77 0.71
CA ILE A 599 21.15 -3.43 1.97
C ILE A 599 22.10 -4.61 2.25
N LEU A 600 22.47 -5.37 1.22
CA LEU A 600 23.54 -6.39 1.27
C LEU A 600 24.80 -5.87 0.57
N GLN A 601 25.98 -6.34 1.00
CA GLN A 601 27.29 -5.90 0.49
C GLN A 601 28.24 -7.06 0.12
N GLY A 602 27.88 -8.31 0.43
CA GLY A 602 28.61 -9.51 -0.03
C GLY A 602 29.64 -10.04 0.96
N GLY A 603 29.49 -9.68 2.24
CA GLY A 603 30.31 -10.18 3.35
C GLY A 603 29.49 -10.60 4.57
N GLU A 604 28.17 -10.52 4.48
CA GLU A 604 27.24 -10.94 5.51
C GLU A 604 27.04 -12.47 5.50
N GLY A 605 26.90 -13.08 6.68
CA GLY A 605 26.70 -14.54 6.80
C GLY A 605 25.27 -14.99 6.46
N ASP A 606 25.05 -16.31 6.45
CA ASP A 606 23.78 -16.97 6.11
C ASP A 606 22.54 -16.51 6.92
N TRP A 607 22.75 -15.76 8.01
CA TRP A 607 21.67 -15.15 8.79
C TRP A 607 21.05 -13.92 8.10
N ALA A 608 21.76 -13.28 7.16
CA ALA A 608 21.36 -12.00 6.60
C ALA A 608 20.15 -12.08 5.66
N VAL A 609 19.91 -13.23 5.04
CA VAL A 609 18.76 -13.49 4.17
C VAL A 609 18.01 -14.71 4.69
N MET A 610 16.73 -14.56 5.00
CA MET A 610 15.93 -15.62 5.60
C MET A 610 14.51 -15.68 5.00
N PRO A 611 13.97 -16.88 4.69
CA PRO A 611 12.55 -17.01 4.38
C PRO A 611 11.71 -16.82 5.65
N ALA A 612 10.60 -16.10 5.54
CA ALA A 612 9.68 -15.80 6.63
C ALA A 612 9.21 -17.05 7.37
N SER A 613 8.97 -18.16 6.68
CA SER A 613 8.59 -19.45 7.30
C SER A 613 9.60 -19.95 8.34
N ARG A 614 10.90 -19.75 8.11
CA ARG A 614 11.95 -20.09 9.08
C ARG A 614 11.91 -19.12 10.26
N PHE A 615 11.87 -17.82 10.01
CA PHE A 615 11.79 -16.80 11.05
C PHE A 615 10.55 -16.97 11.93
N ASP A 616 9.41 -17.29 11.32
CA ASP A 616 8.15 -17.50 12.01
C ASP A 616 8.11 -18.82 12.81
N SER A 617 8.86 -19.84 12.40
CA SER A 617 9.01 -21.08 13.17
C SER A 617 9.87 -20.93 14.44
N MET A 618 10.71 -19.90 14.52
CA MET A 618 11.61 -19.67 15.67
C MET A 618 10.86 -19.10 16.87
N SER A 619 11.18 -19.60 18.06
CA SER A 619 10.75 -19.01 19.33
C SER A 619 11.35 -17.61 19.55
N GLU A 620 10.75 -16.81 20.44
CA GLU A 620 11.30 -15.49 20.78
C GLU A 620 12.73 -15.56 21.31
N GLN A 621 13.06 -16.62 22.06
CA GLN A 621 14.39 -16.85 22.62
C GLN A 621 15.42 -17.16 21.53
N GLU A 622 15.07 -17.97 20.54
CA GLU A 622 15.93 -18.24 19.39
C GLU A 622 16.15 -16.97 18.56
N ILE A 623 15.09 -16.21 18.27
CA ILE A 623 15.18 -14.93 17.56
C ILE A 623 16.07 -13.93 18.32
N ASP A 624 15.99 -13.89 19.64
CA ASP A 624 16.81 -13.00 20.48
C ASP A 624 18.25 -13.51 20.63
N SER A 625 18.50 -14.81 20.48
CA SER A 625 19.84 -15.41 20.48
C SER A 625 20.64 -15.19 19.18
N LEU A 626 19.99 -14.78 18.08
CA LEU A 626 20.69 -14.45 16.84
C LEU A 626 21.70 -13.31 17.06
N GLU A 627 22.90 -13.43 16.49
CA GLU A 627 23.92 -12.37 16.52
C GLU A 627 23.33 -11.03 16.00
N SER A 628 22.65 -11.09 14.86
CA SER A 628 21.90 -9.97 14.28
C SER A 628 20.57 -10.47 13.69
N LEU A 629 19.59 -9.57 13.62
CA LEU A 629 18.31 -9.84 12.94
C LEU A 629 18.51 -9.80 11.42
N PRO A 630 17.81 -10.66 10.65
CA PRO A 630 17.98 -10.77 9.19
C PRO A 630 17.79 -9.42 8.48
N LEU A 631 18.66 -9.13 7.51
CA LEU A 631 18.58 -7.92 6.69
C LEU A 631 17.53 -8.04 5.58
N VAL A 632 17.23 -9.27 5.14
CA VAL A 632 16.20 -9.57 4.15
C VAL A 632 15.32 -10.71 4.66
N LEU A 633 14.04 -10.40 4.92
CA LEU A 633 12.98 -11.38 5.12
C LEU A 633 12.10 -11.43 3.86
N ALA A 634 11.97 -12.62 3.28
CA ALA A 634 11.20 -12.87 2.07
C ALA A 634 9.98 -13.78 2.34
N ARG A 635 8.92 -13.69 1.53
CA ARG A 635 7.61 -14.33 1.76
C ARG A 635 6.91 -13.92 3.08
N CYS A 636 7.11 -12.69 3.55
CA CYS A 636 6.53 -12.19 4.80
C CYS A 636 4.99 -12.10 4.78
N SER A 637 4.37 -12.52 5.89
CA SER A 637 2.99 -12.14 6.21
C SER A 637 2.95 -10.78 6.94
N PRO A 638 1.77 -10.14 7.09
CA PRO A 638 1.59 -8.97 7.94
C PRO A 638 2.06 -9.21 9.40
N LEU A 639 1.86 -10.43 9.92
CA LEU A 639 2.27 -10.80 11.28
C LEU A 639 3.80 -10.98 11.40
N THR A 640 4.46 -11.50 10.36
CA THR A 640 5.92 -11.62 10.29
C THR A 640 6.57 -10.24 10.47
N LYS A 641 6.02 -9.20 9.82
CA LYS A 641 6.48 -7.81 9.94
C LYS A 641 6.33 -7.29 11.37
N VAL A 642 5.23 -7.60 12.05
CA VAL A 642 5.02 -7.25 13.47
C VAL A 642 6.01 -7.97 14.38
N ARG A 643 6.26 -9.28 14.19
CA ARG A 643 7.26 -10.03 14.98
C ARG A 643 8.68 -9.51 14.81
N MET A 644 9.04 -9.07 13.60
CA MET A 644 10.34 -8.43 13.34
C MET A 644 10.50 -7.14 14.15
N LEU A 645 9.47 -6.29 14.22
CA LEU A 645 9.47 -5.10 15.08
C LEU A 645 9.54 -5.45 16.56
N GLU A 646 8.83 -6.48 17.02
CA GLU A 646 8.90 -6.92 18.41
C GLU A 646 10.30 -7.44 18.79
N ALA A 647 10.97 -8.17 17.90
CA ALA A 647 12.37 -8.56 18.08
C ALA A 647 13.32 -7.35 18.16
N MET A 648 13.11 -6.32 17.33
CA MET A 648 13.87 -5.06 17.43
C MET A 648 13.62 -4.36 18.78
N HIS A 649 12.37 -4.26 19.23
CA HIS A 649 12.03 -3.63 20.51
C HIS A 649 12.59 -4.42 21.72
N ARG A 650 12.59 -5.77 21.70
CA ARG A 650 13.24 -6.58 22.75
C ARG A 650 14.75 -6.31 22.82
N ARG A 651 15.39 -6.06 21.67
CA ARG A 651 16.79 -5.61 21.56
C ARG A 651 17.00 -4.11 21.87
N LYS A 652 15.95 -3.37 22.27
CA LYS A 652 15.96 -1.92 22.56
C LYS A 652 16.35 -1.04 21.35
N ALA A 653 16.20 -1.55 20.14
CA ALA A 653 16.33 -0.76 18.93
C ALA A 653 15.12 0.17 18.75
N PHE A 654 15.35 1.37 18.22
CA PHE A 654 14.29 2.27 17.78
C PHE A 654 14.05 2.04 16.28
N CYS A 655 12.80 1.70 15.92
CA CYS A 655 12.46 1.27 14.57
C CYS A 655 11.52 2.24 13.84
N ILE A 656 11.93 2.63 12.64
CA ILE A 656 11.02 3.13 11.59
C ILE A 656 10.46 1.93 10.82
N MET A 657 9.14 1.85 10.64
CA MET A 657 8.52 0.95 9.66
C MET A 657 8.06 1.78 8.45
N THR A 658 8.37 1.32 7.23
CA THR A 658 7.90 1.95 5.97
C THR A 658 7.12 0.97 5.11
N GLY A 659 5.98 1.43 4.57
CA GLY A 659 5.11 0.64 3.69
C GLY A 659 4.00 1.45 3.02
N ASP A 660 3.24 0.80 2.14
CA ASP A 660 2.17 1.40 1.35
C ASP A 660 0.87 0.57 1.37
N GLY A 661 0.96 -0.76 1.44
CA GLY A 661 -0.19 -1.68 1.50
C GLY A 661 -0.91 -1.71 2.86
N VAL A 662 -2.15 -2.22 2.88
CA VAL A 662 -2.89 -2.39 4.16
C VAL A 662 -2.23 -3.46 5.02
N ASN A 663 -1.55 -4.43 4.40
CA ASN A 663 -0.63 -5.38 5.05
C ASN A 663 0.39 -4.72 6.00
N ASP A 664 0.81 -3.49 5.72
CA ASP A 664 1.79 -2.78 6.55
C ASP A 664 1.15 -2.08 7.74
N SER A 665 -0.17 -1.82 7.71
CA SER A 665 -0.89 -1.08 8.76
C SER A 665 -0.63 -1.59 10.20
N PRO A 666 -0.63 -2.91 10.48
CA PRO A 666 -0.31 -3.44 11.81
C PRO A 666 1.13 -3.12 12.23
N ALA A 667 2.09 -3.21 11.31
CA ALA A 667 3.50 -2.94 11.54
C ALA A 667 3.78 -1.43 11.68
N LEU A 668 3.23 -0.61 10.78
CA LEU A 668 3.26 0.85 10.81
C LEU A 668 2.75 1.40 12.14
N LYS A 669 1.70 0.80 12.71
CA LYS A 669 1.14 1.21 14.01
C LYS A 669 1.98 0.78 15.21
N LYS A 670 2.75 -0.31 15.07
CA LYS A 670 3.49 -0.96 16.16
C LYS A 670 4.91 -0.42 16.30
N ALA A 671 5.51 0.08 15.22
CA ALA A 671 6.82 0.73 15.22
C ALA A 671 6.85 2.02 16.05
N ASP A 672 8.05 2.48 16.43
CA ASP A 672 8.23 3.78 17.10
C ASP A 672 7.85 4.95 16.17
N VAL A 673 8.06 4.77 14.87
CA VAL A 673 7.60 5.68 13.80
C VAL A 673 7.13 4.87 12.59
N GLY A 674 5.81 4.84 12.35
CA GLY A 674 5.26 4.39 11.08
C GLY A 674 5.32 5.47 10.01
N ILE A 675 5.81 5.15 8.82
CA ILE A 675 5.88 6.05 7.66
C ILE A 675 5.15 5.42 6.46
N ALA A 676 4.11 6.09 5.96
CA ALA A 676 3.36 5.67 4.77
C ALA A 676 3.78 6.45 3.52
N MET A 677 3.65 5.82 2.35
CA MET A 677 3.71 6.51 1.05
C MET A 677 2.47 7.41 0.86
N GLY A 678 2.63 8.60 0.27
CA GLY A 678 1.58 9.60 0.16
C GLY A 678 0.74 9.50 -1.11
N LYS A 679 1.37 9.25 -2.26
CA LYS A 679 0.68 9.09 -3.55
C LYS A 679 0.15 7.67 -3.70
N ARG A 680 0.98 6.65 -3.40
CA ARG A 680 0.63 5.23 -3.58
C ARG A 680 0.20 4.49 -2.32
N GLY A 681 0.45 5.04 -1.14
CA GLY A 681 0.00 4.42 0.09
C GLY A 681 -1.52 4.34 0.16
N SER A 682 -2.01 3.20 0.60
CA SER A 682 -3.42 2.99 0.94
C SER A 682 -3.85 3.93 2.07
N ASP A 683 -5.13 4.29 2.09
CA ASP A 683 -5.62 5.19 3.12
C ASP A 683 -5.55 4.57 4.52
N VAL A 684 -5.68 3.24 4.64
CA VAL A 684 -5.45 2.52 5.90
C VAL A 684 -3.98 2.59 6.35
N ALA A 685 -3.01 2.48 5.43
CA ALA A 685 -1.59 2.64 5.76
C ALA A 685 -1.28 4.09 6.19
N LYS A 686 -1.81 5.09 5.46
CA LYS A 686 -1.71 6.52 5.82
C LYS A 686 -2.34 6.81 7.18
N GLU A 687 -3.48 6.18 7.50
CA GLU A 687 -4.14 6.31 8.79
C GLU A 687 -3.39 5.64 9.94
N ALA A 688 -2.77 4.48 9.70
CA ALA A 688 -1.97 3.77 10.69
C ALA A 688 -0.67 4.54 11.05
N ALA A 689 -0.02 5.12 10.04
CA ALA A 689 1.28 5.77 10.12
C ALA A 689 1.31 7.09 10.92
N ASP A 690 2.48 7.40 11.49
CA ASP A 690 2.81 8.63 12.19
C ASP A 690 3.27 9.76 11.27
N MET A 691 3.84 9.39 10.12
CA MET A 691 4.30 10.32 9.07
C MET A 691 3.87 9.82 7.69
N VAL A 692 3.76 10.74 6.72
CA VAL A 692 3.42 10.43 5.32
C VAL A 692 4.39 11.16 4.38
N LEU A 693 4.95 10.44 3.41
CA LEU A 693 5.88 10.98 2.39
C LEU A 693 5.08 11.47 1.18
N THR A 694 4.96 12.78 0.96
CA THR A 694 4.12 13.34 -0.11
C THR A 694 4.65 13.11 -1.52
N ASP A 695 5.93 12.74 -1.65
CA ASP A 695 6.60 12.45 -2.91
C ASP A 695 6.83 10.95 -3.17
N ASP A 696 6.47 10.08 -2.22
CA ASP A 696 6.87 8.68 -2.11
C ASP A 696 8.40 8.44 -2.17
N ASN A 697 9.24 9.43 -1.86
CA ASN A 697 10.69 9.33 -2.07
C ASN A 697 11.40 8.78 -0.82
N PHE A 698 12.14 7.68 -0.94
CA PHE A 698 12.80 7.05 0.22
C PHE A 698 13.87 7.98 0.86
N SER A 699 14.45 8.92 0.10
CA SER A 699 15.39 9.90 0.67
C SER A 699 14.72 10.92 1.61
N SER A 700 13.40 11.12 1.52
CA SER A 700 12.64 11.96 2.45
C SER A 700 12.66 11.39 3.88
N ILE A 701 12.83 10.08 4.05
CA ILE A 701 13.07 9.44 5.37
C ILE A 701 14.41 9.90 5.95
N VAL A 702 15.47 9.98 5.14
CA VAL A 702 16.78 10.50 5.57
C VAL A 702 16.66 11.97 6.00
N THR A 703 15.87 12.76 5.28
CA THR A 703 15.54 14.15 5.65
C THR A 703 14.81 14.22 7.00
N ALA A 704 13.81 13.35 7.24
CA ALA A 704 13.10 13.27 8.51
C ALA A 704 14.06 12.97 9.68
N ILE A 705 14.93 11.97 9.53
CA ILE A 705 15.94 11.59 10.54
C ILE A 705 16.90 12.76 10.81
N GLN A 706 17.36 13.44 9.76
CA GLN A 706 18.23 14.61 9.90
C GLN A 706 17.55 15.77 10.65
N GLN A 707 16.28 16.08 10.35
CA GLN A 707 15.54 17.11 11.07
C GLN A 707 15.22 16.68 12.51
N GLY A 708 14.91 15.40 12.77
CA GLY A 708 14.67 14.86 14.11
C GLY A 708 15.90 14.97 15.01
N ARG A 709 17.08 14.56 14.52
CA ARG A 709 18.37 14.72 15.22
C ARG A 709 18.67 16.20 15.52
N ARG A 710 18.50 17.08 14.52
CA ARG A 710 18.69 18.53 14.69
C ARG A 710 17.73 19.15 15.70
N LEU A 711 16.47 18.72 15.71
CA LEU A 711 15.46 19.16 16.66
C LEU A 711 15.83 18.75 18.08
N PHE A 712 16.28 17.50 18.28
CA PHE A 712 16.74 17.01 19.57
C PHE A 712 17.94 17.81 20.10
N ASP A 713 18.96 18.03 19.27
CA ASP A 713 20.14 18.85 19.63
C ASP A 713 19.77 20.27 20.03
N ASN A 714 18.82 20.90 19.32
CA ASN A 714 18.36 22.25 19.62
C ASN A 714 17.56 22.30 20.93
N ILE A 715 16.70 21.32 21.19
CA ILE A 715 15.96 21.20 22.45
C ILE A 715 16.95 21.05 23.62
N GLN A 716 17.97 20.19 23.49
CA GLN A 716 19.00 20.02 24.53
C GLN A 716 19.79 21.31 24.78
N LYS A 717 20.21 22.04 23.74
CA LYS A 717 20.93 23.31 23.90
C LYS A 717 20.08 24.37 24.61
N PHE A 718 18.80 24.45 24.28
CA PHE A 718 17.90 25.40 24.91
C PHE A 718 17.57 25.03 26.37
N LEU A 719 17.39 23.74 26.66
CA LEU A 719 17.23 23.19 28.03
C LEU A 719 18.43 23.43 28.95
N LEU A 720 19.63 23.64 28.38
CA LEU A 720 20.84 23.98 29.12
C LEU A 720 21.06 25.50 29.23
N HIS A 721 20.24 26.30 28.56
CA HIS A 721 20.32 27.76 28.57
C HIS A 721 19.28 28.39 29.50
N LEU A 722 18.11 27.76 29.64
CA LEU A 722 17.18 27.98 30.75
C LEU A 722 17.70 27.38 32.06
#